data_AF-K3ZRD9-F1
#
_entry.id   AF-K3ZRD9-F1
#
_cell.length_a   1.000
_cell.length_b   1.000
_cell.length_c   1.000
_cell.angle_alpha   90.00
_cell.angle_beta   90.00
_cell.angle_gamma   90.00
#
_symmetry.space_group_name_H-M   'P 1'
#
loop_
_entity.id
_entity.type
_entity.pdbx_description
1 polymer ?
#
loop_
_entity_poly.entity_id
_entity_poly.type
_entity_poly.pdbx_seq_one_letter_code
_entity_poly.pdbx_strand_id
1 'polypeptide(L)'
;MSALTAAAAPTVTTFLRARTARTWVQPALPQRSPHRPCGLSFIHGNLWRLTEEDAEWMPVGFEITLPTLLEMAKDLGLDLPYDEPALQEIYSRRELKLSKIPIDALHAGPTTLLLSIEGMPGLDWERLLTLQCPDGSFMSSPAPTAYALMQTGDRKCLQFLEEIVDNFKEGVPFTYPVDIFERLWVVDRLERLGISRYFTSEIQECLDYVYRHLTQKGLAATRDCPVNDIDDTAMGFRLLRLHGYYVSPSMFKHFEKDGEFVCYHGQTNKSITAMYNTYRAAQVSFPGESELERADVYCRGFLEEKRASGNFGDKWVIPKDLAGEVGYALDFPWRASLPRIEARMYLEQYGGSADVWIGKVLYRMPLVSNELFLETAREDFRSFQKLCRLEWNGLRKWYDRNKLAAFGVEPKCVLRAYFQAAASIFEPDRAAERLAWARTAVIAEAVSLHLRGKASDVSTRVHGAISELENHGRDALTRVNEDPKKALLGAIGELIDQSSSENASHCLREAWKQWLRSWTAKEGFESCGGNTALLIVRTVEIASGRYSLKEHDVNRSEYTQLERLTSSICSKLTSRVPVQNGGLKKSENSVSQVDLEMKELAQSVLQSCDSIDRVTRQTFLHVAKSYYYASYCSTETIDSHISKVLFEDVVSE
;
A
#
# COMPACT_ATOMS: atom_id res chain seq x y z
N MET A 1 -22.63 13.18 4.12
CA MET A 1 -23.21 13.38 2.77
C MET A 1 -23.95 14.71 2.72
N SER A 2 -23.20 15.81 2.61
CA SER A 2 -23.78 17.09 2.16
C SER A 2 -24.23 16.95 0.70
N ALA A 3 -24.99 17.91 0.19
CA ALA A 3 -25.60 17.95 -1.15
C ALA A 3 -24.63 17.92 -2.37
N LEU A 4 -23.39 17.47 -2.17
CA LEU A 4 -22.15 17.66 -2.95
C LEU A 4 -21.95 16.75 -4.18
N THR A 5 -23.00 16.11 -4.70
CA THR A 5 -22.95 15.29 -5.94
C THR A 5 -24.32 15.16 -6.62
N ALA A 6 -25.32 15.89 -6.13
CA ALA A 6 -26.72 15.64 -6.47
C ALA A 6 -27.11 16.18 -7.85
N ALA A 7 -26.39 17.17 -8.40
CA ALA A 7 -26.78 17.78 -9.67
C ALA A 7 -26.03 17.19 -10.88
N ALA A 8 -24.70 17.12 -10.88
CA ALA A 8 -23.93 16.88 -12.11
C ALA A 8 -24.12 15.47 -12.74
N ALA A 9 -23.84 14.40 -12.00
CA ALA A 9 -23.92 13.03 -12.53
C ALA A 9 -25.37 12.57 -12.82
N PRO A 10 -26.37 12.88 -11.98
CA PRO A 10 -27.77 12.62 -12.29
C PRO A 10 -28.26 13.45 -13.48
N THR A 11 -27.79 14.69 -13.66
CA THR A 11 -28.21 15.55 -14.79
C THR A 11 -27.77 14.96 -16.13
N VAL A 12 -26.51 14.59 -16.32
CA VAL A 12 -26.06 13.96 -17.59
C VAL A 12 -26.81 12.65 -17.87
N THR A 13 -26.95 11.79 -16.85
CA THR A 13 -27.62 10.48 -16.98
C THR A 13 -29.11 10.64 -17.29
N THR A 14 -29.78 11.57 -16.62
CA THR A 14 -31.20 11.89 -16.83
C THR A 14 -31.41 12.52 -18.21
N PHE A 15 -30.48 13.35 -18.65
CA PHE A 15 -30.51 13.99 -19.96
C PHE A 15 -30.36 12.97 -21.10
N LEU A 16 -29.40 12.06 -20.99
CA LEU A 16 -29.20 10.96 -21.96
C LEU A 16 -30.43 10.05 -22.04
N ARG A 17 -31.08 9.75 -20.91
CA ARG A 17 -32.34 8.98 -20.85
C ARG A 17 -33.52 9.74 -21.47
N ALA A 18 -33.65 11.03 -21.21
CA ALA A 18 -34.71 11.86 -21.80
C ALA A 18 -34.55 12.00 -23.32
N ARG A 19 -33.31 12.08 -23.81
CA ARG A 19 -32.97 12.12 -25.25
C ARG A 19 -33.24 10.79 -25.95
N THR A 20 -32.71 9.68 -25.46
CA THR A 20 -32.91 8.34 -26.07
C THR A 20 -34.40 7.99 -26.17
N ALA A 21 -35.19 8.32 -25.14
CA ALA A 21 -36.64 8.17 -25.16
C ALA A 21 -37.38 9.07 -26.18
N ARG A 22 -36.74 10.11 -26.74
CA ARG A 22 -37.32 11.02 -27.76
C ARG A 22 -36.87 10.68 -29.18
N THR A 23 -35.63 10.23 -29.37
CA THR A 23 -35.10 9.88 -30.70
C THR A 23 -35.64 8.56 -31.23
N TRP A 24 -36.01 7.62 -30.35
CA TRP A 24 -36.75 6.42 -30.73
C TRP A 24 -38.25 6.69 -30.64
N VAL A 25 -38.90 7.02 -31.75
CA VAL A 25 -40.34 6.82 -31.89
C VAL A 25 -40.55 5.31 -32.01
N GLN A 26 -40.55 4.59 -30.88
CA GLN A 26 -41.07 3.22 -30.87
C GLN A 26 -42.56 3.28 -31.22
N PRO A 27 -43.05 2.55 -32.24
CA PRO A 27 -44.47 2.37 -32.43
C PRO A 27 -45.00 1.59 -31.22
N ALA A 28 -45.78 2.26 -30.38
CA ALA A 28 -46.51 1.70 -29.25
C ALA A 28 -45.68 0.97 -28.17
N LEU A 29 -44.98 1.75 -27.33
CA LEU A 29 -45.04 1.44 -25.89
C LEU A 29 -46.44 1.85 -25.41
N PRO A 30 -47.29 0.92 -24.92
CA PRO A 30 -48.61 1.26 -24.44
C PRO A 30 -48.48 2.10 -23.16
N GLN A 31 -48.95 3.35 -23.24
CA GLN A 31 -49.10 4.34 -22.17
C GLN A 31 -47.81 4.83 -21.49
N ARG A 32 -47.54 6.13 -21.69
CA ARG A 32 -46.74 7.05 -20.84
C ARG A 32 -45.69 6.37 -19.95
N SER A 33 -44.42 6.35 -20.40
CA SER A 33 -43.30 6.12 -19.48
C SER A 33 -43.39 7.11 -18.30
N PRO A 34 -43.55 6.65 -17.05
CA PRO A 34 -43.69 7.53 -15.88
C PRO A 34 -42.39 8.29 -15.56
N HIS A 35 -41.26 7.94 -16.18
CA HIS A 35 -39.96 8.54 -15.91
C HIS A 35 -39.68 9.84 -16.68
N ARG A 36 -40.38 10.09 -17.80
CA ARG A 36 -40.12 11.25 -18.68
C ARG A 36 -40.48 12.61 -18.04
N PRO A 37 -41.64 12.77 -17.37
CA PRO A 37 -41.95 14.02 -16.67
C PRO A 37 -41.01 14.23 -15.48
N CYS A 38 -40.65 13.17 -14.76
CA CYS A 38 -39.78 13.24 -13.59
C CYS A 38 -38.35 13.71 -13.93
N GLY A 39 -37.80 13.30 -15.07
CA GLY A 39 -36.44 13.68 -15.47
C GLY A 39 -36.29 15.15 -15.84
N LEU A 40 -37.22 15.71 -16.62
CA LEU A 40 -37.19 17.13 -16.96
C LEU A 40 -37.44 18.02 -15.74
N SER A 41 -38.41 17.65 -14.89
CA SER A 41 -38.65 18.35 -13.63
C SER A 41 -37.44 18.31 -12.70
N PHE A 42 -36.69 17.20 -12.68
CA PHE A 42 -35.45 17.11 -11.91
C PHE A 42 -34.39 18.10 -12.41
N ILE A 43 -34.16 18.15 -13.73
CA ILE A 43 -33.18 19.08 -14.32
C ILE A 43 -33.61 20.53 -14.02
N HIS A 44 -34.88 20.88 -14.26
CA HIS A 44 -35.43 22.20 -13.92
C HIS A 44 -35.20 22.57 -12.45
N GLY A 45 -35.46 21.64 -11.52
CA GLY A 45 -35.33 21.91 -10.09
C GLY A 45 -33.90 21.96 -9.55
N ASN A 46 -32.90 21.50 -10.32
CA ASN A 46 -31.53 21.32 -9.81
C ASN A 46 -30.44 22.02 -10.63
N LEU A 47 -30.73 22.56 -11.82
CA LEU A 47 -29.68 23.12 -12.68
C LEU A 47 -28.93 24.29 -12.05
N TRP A 48 -29.62 25.11 -11.26
CA TRP A 48 -29.04 26.22 -10.49
C TRP A 48 -27.95 25.77 -9.52
N ARG A 49 -27.97 24.52 -9.04
CA ARG A 49 -26.97 23.98 -8.09
C ARG A 49 -25.60 23.77 -8.72
N LEU A 50 -25.49 23.77 -10.04
CA LEU A 50 -24.19 23.55 -10.71
C LEU A 50 -23.15 24.61 -10.36
N THR A 51 -23.55 25.80 -9.91
CA THR A 51 -22.63 26.84 -9.42
C THR A 51 -22.17 26.61 -7.98
N GLU A 52 -22.83 25.73 -7.24
CA GLU A 52 -22.49 25.39 -5.84
C GLU A 52 -21.61 24.13 -5.72
N GLU A 53 -21.43 23.40 -6.82
CA GLU A 53 -20.67 22.14 -6.83
C GLU A 53 -19.16 22.39 -6.83
N ASP A 54 -18.44 21.52 -6.12
CA ASP A 54 -16.99 21.56 -6.07
C ASP A 54 -16.41 21.16 -7.44
N ALA A 55 -15.57 22.03 -8.01
CA ALA A 55 -14.90 21.77 -9.28
C ALA A 55 -13.95 20.56 -9.20
N GLU A 56 -13.49 20.18 -8.00
CA GLU A 56 -12.60 19.03 -7.81
C GLU A 56 -13.30 17.69 -8.07
N TRP A 57 -14.61 17.58 -7.80
CA TRP A 57 -15.38 16.34 -7.99
C TRP A 57 -16.21 16.31 -9.27
N MET A 58 -15.99 17.27 -10.15
CA MET A 58 -16.70 17.36 -11.41
C MET A 58 -16.37 16.15 -12.31
N PRO A 59 -17.39 15.45 -12.86
CA PRO A 59 -17.16 14.30 -13.72
C PRO A 59 -16.29 14.60 -14.94
N VAL A 60 -15.59 13.57 -15.41
CA VAL A 60 -14.67 13.68 -16.55
C VAL A 60 -15.41 14.14 -17.80
N GLY A 61 -14.90 15.21 -18.41
CA GLY A 61 -15.46 15.76 -19.63
C GLY A 61 -16.78 16.52 -19.45
N PHE A 62 -17.30 16.65 -18.23
CA PHE A 62 -18.61 17.28 -17.96
C PHE A 62 -18.77 18.66 -18.60
N GLU A 63 -17.75 19.50 -18.48
CA GLU A 63 -17.72 20.86 -19.06
C GLU A 63 -17.82 20.88 -20.59
N ILE A 64 -17.47 19.79 -21.27
CA ILE A 64 -17.51 19.66 -22.73
C ILE A 64 -18.79 18.94 -23.15
N THR A 65 -19.12 17.85 -22.46
CA THR A 65 -20.25 16.98 -22.82
C THR A 65 -21.60 17.59 -22.44
N LEU A 66 -21.75 18.25 -21.29
CA LEU A 66 -23.04 18.81 -20.87
C LEU A 66 -23.54 19.92 -21.82
N PRO A 67 -22.75 20.93 -22.21
CA PRO A 67 -23.20 21.94 -23.19
C PRO A 67 -23.60 21.34 -24.53
N THR A 68 -22.84 20.35 -25.02
CA THR A 68 -23.16 19.65 -26.26
C THR A 68 -24.50 18.93 -26.14
N LEU A 69 -24.74 18.25 -25.02
CA LEU A 69 -26.02 17.62 -24.76
C LEU A 69 -27.15 18.67 -24.73
N LEU A 70 -26.96 19.80 -24.03
CA LEU A 70 -27.94 20.91 -23.96
C LEU A 70 -28.31 21.46 -25.33
N GLU A 71 -27.32 21.68 -26.21
CA GLU A 71 -27.54 22.07 -27.61
C GLU A 71 -28.42 21.06 -28.33
N MET A 72 -28.12 19.77 -28.21
CA MET A 72 -28.92 18.71 -28.83
C MET A 72 -30.34 18.64 -28.29
N ALA A 73 -30.57 18.89 -26.99
CA ALA A 73 -31.93 18.97 -26.47
C ALA A 73 -32.69 20.18 -26.98
N LYS A 74 -32.00 21.30 -27.16
CA LYS A 74 -32.59 22.52 -27.70
C LYS A 74 -33.05 22.28 -29.14
N ASP A 75 -32.24 21.61 -29.94
CA ASP A 75 -32.58 21.20 -31.32
C ASP A 75 -33.77 20.23 -31.36
N LEU A 76 -33.88 19.36 -30.35
CA LEU A 76 -35.03 18.48 -30.18
C LEU A 76 -36.27 19.20 -29.64
N GLY A 77 -36.17 20.47 -29.21
CA GLY A 77 -37.27 21.22 -28.59
C GLY A 77 -37.70 20.65 -27.24
N LEU A 78 -36.76 20.27 -26.38
CA LEU A 78 -37.05 19.95 -24.98
C LEU A 78 -37.20 21.25 -24.17
N ASP A 79 -38.16 21.27 -23.25
CA ASP A 79 -38.38 22.41 -22.36
C ASP A 79 -37.42 22.33 -21.17
N LEU A 80 -36.32 23.09 -21.22
CA LEU A 80 -35.28 23.16 -20.20
C LEU A 80 -34.90 24.63 -19.95
N PRO A 81 -34.37 24.96 -18.76
CA PRO A 81 -34.00 26.34 -18.43
C PRO A 81 -32.64 26.69 -19.07
N TYR A 82 -32.62 26.89 -20.40
CA TYR A 82 -31.41 27.18 -21.16
C TYR A 82 -30.75 28.51 -20.79
N ASP A 83 -31.51 29.44 -20.24
CA ASP A 83 -31.05 30.77 -19.81
C ASP A 83 -30.60 30.79 -18.34
N GLU A 84 -30.53 29.63 -17.67
CA GLU A 84 -30.07 29.51 -16.29
C GLU A 84 -28.63 30.05 -16.16
N PRO A 85 -28.36 31.01 -15.25
CA PRO A 85 -27.02 31.59 -15.08
C PRO A 85 -25.91 30.55 -14.84
N ALA A 86 -26.23 29.46 -14.16
CA ALA A 86 -25.30 28.35 -13.92
C ALA A 86 -24.73 27.74 -15.21
N LEU A 87 -25.48 27.78 -16.31
CA LEU A 87 -25.01 27.29 -17.60
C LEU A 87 -24.00 28.22 -18.26
N GLN A 88 -24.10 29.54 -18.07
CA GLN A 88 -23.20 30.51 -18.72
C GLN A 88 -21.74 30.26 -18.33
N GLU A 89 -21.51 29.94 -17.06
CA GLU A 89 -20.19 29.57 -16.56
C GLU A 89 -19.68 28.28 -17.22
N ILE A 90 -20.53 27.26 -17.36
CA ILE A 90 -20.16 25.98 -17.98
C ILE A 90 -19.82 26.16 -19.47
N TYR A 91 -20.62 26.95 -20.21
CA TYR A 91 -20.32 27.29 -21.60
C TYR A 91 -18.98 28.05 -21.70
N SER A 92 -18.72 29.00 -20.80
CA SER A 92 -17.45 29.73 -20.77
C SER A 92 -16.25 28.81 -20.51
N ARG A 93 -16.40 27.84 -19.60
CA ARG A 93 -15.39 26.80 -19.35
C ARG A 93 -15.17 25.90 -20.56
N ARG A 94 -16.23 25.52 -21.28
CA ARG A 94 -16.12 24.75 -22.54
C ARG A 94 -15.25 25.48 -23.55
N GLU A 95 -15.55 26.74 -23.85
CA GLU A 95 -14.80 27.53 -24.83
C GLU A 95 -13.33 27.73 -24.42
N LEU A 96 -13.09 28.01 -23.13
CA LEU A 96 -11.74 28.10 -22.61
C LEU A 96 -10.96 26.78 -22.72
N LYS A 97 -11.65 25.63 -22.55
CA LYS A 97 -11.02 24.31 -22.63
C LYS A 97 -10.76 23.90 -24.08
N LEU A 98 -11.75 24.10 -24.97
CA LEU A 98 -11.61 23.83 -26.40
C LEU A 98 -10.52 24.69 -27.04
N SER A 99 -10.41 25.98 -26.69
CA SER A 99 -9.34 26.85 -27.19
C SER A 99 -7.92 26.43 -26.76
N LYS A 100 -7.80 25.64 -25.68
CA LYS A 100 -6.53 25.07 -25.20
C LYS A 100 -6.25 23.68 -25.73
N ILE A 101 -7.24 23.00 -26.32
CA ILE A 101 -7.06 21.68 -26.92
C ILE A 101 -6.38 21.86 -28.28
N PRO A 102 -5.15 21.35 -28.45
CA PRO A 102 -4.52 21.37 -29.75
C PRO A 102 -5.21 20.31 -30.62
N ILE A 103 -6.11 20.74 -31.51
CA ILE A 103 -6.90 19.82 -32.35
C ILE A 103 -6.00 18.88 -33.15
N ASP A 104 -4.84 19.35 -33.60
CA ASP A 104 -3.87 18.50 -34.30
C ASP A 104 -3.28 17.42 -33.39
N ALA A 105 -3.06 17.72 -32.10
CA ALA A 105 -2.55 16.75 -31.13
C ALA A 105 -3.59 15.66 -30.79
N LEU A 106 -4.88 16.03 -30.73
CA LEU A 106 -5.98 15.06 -30.59
C LEU A 106 -5.95 13.99 -31.69
N HIS A 107 -5.60 14.40 -32.91
CA HIS A 107 -5.54 13.54 -34.09
C HIS A 107 -4.13 13.00 -34.40
N ALA A 108 -3.13 13.30 -33.57
CA ALA A 108 -1.74 12.87 -33.78
C ALA A 108 -1.40 11.59 -33.00
N GLY A 109 -2.10 11.32 -31.89
CA GLY A 109 -1.86 10.14 -31.09
C GLY A 109 -2.89 9.98 -29.97
N PRO A 110 -2.91 8.81 -29.30
CA PRO A 110 -3.84 8.58 -28.22
C PRO A 110 -3.61 9.52 -27.04
N THR A 111 -4.68 10.19 -26.61
CA THR A 111 -4.68 11.08 -25.44
C THR A 111 -5.99 10.90 -24.67
N THR A 112 -6.03 11.37 -23.42
CA THR A 112 -7.25 11.36 -22.60
C THR A 112 -8.42 12.14 -23.21
N LEU A 113 -8.16 13.02 -24.18
CA LEU A 113 -9.21 13.75 -24.89
C LEU A 113 -10.09 12.83 -25.73
N LEU A 114 -9.56 11.69 -26.20
CA LEU A 114 -10.34 10.67 -26.91
C LEU A 114 -11.50 10.13 -26.07
N LEU A 115 -11.40 10.22 -24.75
CA LEU A 115 -12.47 9.82 -23.85
C LEU A 115 -13.71 10.70 -24.04
N SER A 116 -13.61 11.96 -24.48
CA SER A 116 -14.74 12.91 -24.53
C SER A 116 -15.05 13.47 -25.92
N ILE A 117 -14.69 12.74 -26.99
CA ILE A 117 -14.91 13.19 -28.38
C ILE A 117 -16.38 13.41 -28.72
N GLU A 118 -17.32 12.79 -27.98
CA GLU A 118 -18.75 13.00 -28.17
C GLU A 118 -19.24 14.42 -27.85
N GLY A 119 -18.41 15.22 -27.18
CA GLY A 119 -18.68 16.64 -26.90
C GLY A 119 -17.85 17.63 -27.72
N MET A 120 -17.06 17.15 -28.69
CA MET A 120 -16.11 17.97 -29.45
C MET A 120 -16.61 18.21 -30.89
N PRO A 121 -16.61 19.48 -31.37
CA PRO A 121 -16.92 19.79 -32.76
C PRO A 121 -15.68 19.62 -33.68
N GLY A 122 -15.92 19.53 -34.99
CA GLY A 122 -14.86 19.68 -36.01
C GLY A 122 -13.83 18.53 -36.06
N LEU A 123 -14.25 17.30 -35.78
CA LEU A 123 -13.37 16.14 -35.73
C LEU A 123 -13.06 15.58 -37.13
N ASP A 124 -11.81 15.18 -37.33
CA ASP A 124 -11.33 14.43 -38.50
C ASP A 124 -11.40 12.93 -38.20
N TRP A 125 -12.49 12.31 -38.65
CA TRP A 125 -12.78 10.91 -38.37
C TRP A 125 -11.80 9.93 -39.01
N GLU A 126 -11.22 10.28 -40.18
CA GLU A 126 -10.24 9.41 -40.84
C GLU A 126 -9.00 9.26 -39.97
N ARG A 127 -8.50 10.38 -39.42
CA ARG A 127 -7.38 10.37 -38.48
C ARG A 127 -7.75 9.73 -37.14
N LEU A 128 -8.93 10.04 -36.58
CA LEU A 128 -9.34 9.48 -35.28
C LEU A 128 -9.47 7.96 -35.31
N LEU A 129 -10.00 7.36 -36.39
CA LEU A 129 -10.14 5.91 -36.48
C LEU A 129 -8.80 5.17 -36.42
N THR A 130 -7.68 5.83 -36.78
CA THR A 130 -6.33 5.26 -36.61
C THR A 130 -5.89 5.15 -35.15
N LEU A 131 -6.58 5.82 -34.22
CA LEU A 131 -6.28 5.89 -32.80
C LEU A 131 -7.17 4.96 -31.94
N GLN A 132 -8.02 4.13 -32.58
CA GLN A 132 -8.84 3.15 -31.88
C GLN A 132 -7.98 2.16 -31.08
N CYS A 133 -8.54 1.73 -29.96
CA CYS A 133 -8.01 0.60 -29.20
C CYS A 133 -8.12 -0.70 -30.03
N PRO A 134 -7.30 -1.73 -29.75
CA PRO A 134 -7.38 -3.01 -30.44
C PRO A 134 -8.77 -3.67 -30.43
N ASP A 135 -9.55 -3.46 -29.36
CA ASP A 135 -10.93 -3.94 -29.20
C ASP A 135 -11.97 -3.16 -30.02
N GLY A 136 -11.56 -2.09 -30.73
CA GLY A 136 -12.44 -1.24 -31.53
C GLY A 136 -13.00 -0.02 -30.79
N SER A 137 -12.72 0.13 -29.51
CA SER A 137 -13.19 1.25 -28.71
C SER A 137 -12.33 2.51 -28.87
N PHE A 138 -12.89 3.64 -28.46
CA PHE A 138 -12.12 4.84 -28.10
C PHE A 138 -11.97 4.89 -26.57
N MET A 139 -10.73 4.79 -26.08
CA MET A 139 -10.39 4.83 -24.65
C MET A 139 -11.18 3.83 -23.80
N SER A 140 -11.45 2.62 -24.32
CA SER A 140 -12.26 1.60 -23.63
C SER A 140 -13.64 2.11 -23.17
N SER A 141 -14.17 3.16 -23.80
CA SER A 141 -15.37 3.85 -23.34
C SER A 141 -16.53 3.72 -24.34
N PRO A 142 -17.73 3.31 -23.90
CA PRO A 142 -18.88 3.16 -24.80
C PRO A 142 -19.38 4.48 -25.41
N ALA A 143 -19.37 5.57 -24.65
CA ALA A 143 -19.90 6.86 -25.11
C ALA A 143 -19.17 7.44 -26.35
N PRO A 144 -17.83 7.63 -26.33
CA PRO A 144 -17.12 8.12 -27.50
C PRO A 144 -17.14 7.10 -28.65
N THR A 145 -17.15 5.79 -28.34
CA THR A 145 -17.24 4.73 -29.35
C THR A 145 -18.59 4.72 -30.07
N ALA A 146 -19.69 4.89 -29.34
CA ALA A 146 -21.03 5.03 -29.91
C ALA A 146 -21.14 6.29 -30.77
N TYR A 147 -20.55 7.40 -30.32
CA TYR A 147 -20.50 8.61 -31.12
C TYR A 147 -19.69 8.40 -32.41
N ALA A 148 -18.53 7.77 -32.34
CA ALA A 148 -17.74 7.42 -33.52
C ALA A 148 -18.53 6.52 -34.50
N LEU A 149 -19.20 5.47 -33.99
CA LEU A 149 -20.06 4.61 -34.81
C LEU A 149 -21.14 5.41 -35.55
N MET A 150 -21.81 6.34 -34.87
CA MET A 150 -22.84 7.17 -35.50
C MET A 150 -22.30 8.04 -36.64
N GLN A 151 -21.03 8.44 -36.58
CA GLN A 151 -20.41 9.34 -37.55
C GLN A 151 -19.75 8.59 -38.71
N THR A 152 -19.28 7.37 -38.48
CA THR A 152 -18.42 6.65 -39.44
C THR A 152 -19.00 5.32 -39.91
N GLY A 153 -19.92 4.71 -39.17
CA GLY A 153 -20.38 3.35 -39.42
C GLY A 153 -19.30 2.28 -39.19
N ASP A 154 -18.22 2.60 -38.46
CA ASP A 154 -17.10 1.69 -38.27
C ASP A 154 -17.51 0.37 -37.60
N ARG A 155 -17.10 -0.75 -38.20
CA ARG A 155 -17.51 -2.09 -37.77
C ARG A 155 -16.87 -2.49 -36.44
N LYS A 156 -15.67 -2.00 -36.13
CA LYS A 156 -15.01 -2.33 -34.85
C LYS A 156 -15.67 -1.60 -33.69
N CYS A 157 -16.06 -0.34 -33.88
CA CYS A 157 -16.90 0.37 -32.91
C CYS A 157 -18.20 -0.40 -32.64
N LEU A 158 -18.88 -0.86 -33.68
CA LEU A 158 -20.12 -1.65 -33.52
C LEU A 158 -19.86 -2.93 -32.73
N GLN A 159 -18.82 -3.68 -33.10
CA GLN A 159 -18.48 -4.94 -32.43
C GLN A 159 -18.22 -4.74 -30.92
N PHE A 160 -17.42 -3.73 -30.55
CA PHE A 160 -17.20 -3.38 -29.14
C PHE A 160 -18.51 -3.09 -28.39
N LEU A 161 -19.41 -2.33 -29.02
CA LEU A 161 -20.69 -1.92 -28.42
C LEU A 161 -21.67 -3.09 -28.29
N GLU A 162 -21.71 -4.00 -29.27
CA GLU A 162 -22.50 -5.23 -29.21
C GLU A 162 -21.99 -6.13 -28.07
N GLU A 163 -20.68 -6.35 -27.99
CA GLU A 163 -20.07 -7.17 -26.94
C GLU A 163 -20.34 -6.63 -25.52
N ILE A 164 -20.23 -5.31 -25.32
CA ILE A 164 -20.50 -4.72 -24.00
C ILE A 164 -21.99 -4.74 -23.65
N VAL A 165 -22.89 -4.49 -24.61
CA VAL A 165 -24.34 -4.61 -24.37
C VAL A 165 -24.71 -6.06 -24.05
N ASP A 166 -24.09 -7.03 -24.70
CA ASP A 166 -24.30 -8.44 -24.39
C ASP A 166 -23.85 -8.81 -22.98
N ASN A 167 -22.76 -8.21 -22.49
CA ASN A 167 -22.24 -8.44 -21.14
C ASN A 167 -23.12 -7.83 -20.03
N PHE A 168 -23.66 -6.62 -20.25
CA PHE A 168 -24.37 -5.86 -19.21
C PHE A 168 -25.89 -5.74 -19.44
N LYS A 169 -26.39 -6.31 -20.54
CA LYS A 169 -27.80 -6.35 -20.99
C LYS A 169 -28.40 -4.96 -21.24
N GLU A 170 -28.87 -4.28 -20.20
CA GLU A 170 -29.68 -3.05 -20.35
C GLU A 170 -28.90 -1.75 -20.13
N GLY A 171 -27.74 -1.82 -19.47
CA GLY A 171 -26.88 -0.67 -19.21
C GLY A 171 -25.46 -0.97 -19.64
N VAL A 172 -24.61 0.06 -19.71
CA VAL A 172 -23.17 -0.10 -19.93
C VAL A 172 -22.41 0.79 -18.95
N PRO A 173 -21.26 0.36 -18.42
CA PRO A 173 -20.38 1.24 -17.65
C PRO A 173 -19.79 2.34 -18.54
N PHE A 174 -19.23 3.40 -17.95
CA PHE A 174 -18.59 4.43 -18.77
C PHE A 174 -17.24 4.00 -19.36
N THR A 175 -16.63 2.95 -18.80
CA THR A 175 -15.38 2.34 -19.27
C THR A 175 -15.44 0.82 -19.06
N TYR A 176 -14.93 0.04 -20.01
CA TYR A 176 -14.87 -1.41 -19.97
C TYR A 176 -13.88 -1.96 -21.01
N PRO A 177 -13.09 -3.01 -20.69
CA PRO A 177 -12.94 -3.64 -19.37
C PRO A 177 -12.26 -2.70 -18.36
N VAL A 178 -12.21 -3.08 -17.09
CA VAL A 178 -11.42 -2.41 -16.02
C VAL A 178 -10.50 -3.40 -15.32
N ASP A 179 -9.97 -4.32 -16.10
CA ASP A 179 -9.36 -5.58 -15.67
C ASP A 179 -8.02 -5.41 -14.97
N ILE A 180 -7.19 -4.46 -15.41
CA ILE A 180 -5.90 -4.15 -14.78
C ILE A 180 -6.13 -3.38 -13.49
N PHE A 181 -6.91 -2.29 -13.56
CA PHE A 181 -7.29 -1.47 -12.41
C PHE A 181 -7.90 -2.31 -11.28
N GLU A 182 -8.94 -3.11 -11.58
CA GLU A 182 -9.63 -3.91 -10.57
C GLU A 182 -8.69 -4.88 -9.86
N ARG A 183 -7.83 -5.59 -10.61
CA ARG A 183 -6.86 -6.53 -10.03
C ARG A 183 -5.87 -5.84 -9.10
N LEU A 184 -5.29 -4.73 -9.54
CA LEU A 184 -4.33 -3.96 -8.75
C LEU A 184 -4.95 -3.48 -7.44
N TRP A 185 -6.15 -2.90 -7.51
CA TRP A 185 -6.83 -2.37 -6.34
C TRP A 185 -7.31 -3.49 -5.40
N VAL A 186 -7.85 -4.60 -5.91
CA VAL A 186 -8.20 -5.77 -5.08
C VAL A 186 -7.00 -6.25 -4.27
N VAL A 187 -5.86 -6.45 -4.92
CA VAL A 187 -4.63 -6.90 -4.24
C VAL A 187 -4.20 -5.88 -3.18
N ASP A 188 -4.16 -4.59 -3.51
CA ASP A 188 -3.80 -3.53 -2.54
C ASP A 188 -4.74 -3.51 -1.32
N ARG A 189 -6.06 -3.66 -1.53
CA ARG A 189 -7.04 -3.68 -0.43
C ARG A 189 -6.83 -4.88 0.48
N LEU A 190 -6.66 -6.08 -0.08
CA LEU A 190 -6.44 -7.29 0.69
C LEU A 190 -5.14 -7.22 1.52
N GLU A 191 -4.07 -6.67 0.95
CA GLU A 191 -2.79 -6.49 1.66
C GLU A 191 -2.89 -5.48 2.78
N ARG A 192 -3.42 -4.29 2.51
CA ARG A 192 -3.52 -3.22 3.50
C ARG A 192 -4.51 -3.55 4.61
N LEU A 193 -5.57 -4.31 4.33
CA LEU A 193 -6.48 -4.83 5.36
C LEU A 193 -5.86 -5.98 6.18
N GLY A 194 -4.68 -6.48 5.80
CA GLY A 194 -3.96 -7.53 6.51
C GLY A 194 -4.58 -8.92 6.37
N ILE A 195 -5.35 -9.16 5.30
CA ILE A 195 -6.05 -10.43 5.03
C ILE A 195 -5.56 -11.14 3.75
N SER A 196 -4.56 -10.59 3.05
CA SER A 196 -4.01 -11.16 1.80
C SER A 196 -3.50 -12.60 1.93
N ARG A 197 -3.07 -13.03 3.12
CA ARG A 197 -2.58 -14.41 3.37
C ARG A 197 -3.62 -15.50 3.13
N TYR A 198 -4.91 -15.17 3.07
CA TYR A 198 -5.97 -16.12 2.72
C TYR A 198 -6.16 -16.29 1.21
N PHE A 199 -5.51 -15.45 0.40
CA PHE A 199 -5.76 -15.33 -1.05
C PHE A 199 -4.45 -15.39 -1.85
N THR A 200 -3.45 -16.14 -1.38
CA THR A 200 -2.09 -16.13 -1.99
C THR A 200 -2.11 -16.58 -3.45
N SER A 201 -2.87 -17.62 -3.80
CA SER A 201 -3.03 -18.11 -5.18
C SER A 201 -3.71 -17.10 -6.09
N GLU A 202 -4.78 -16.48 -5.60
CA GLU A 202 -5.62 -15.54 -6.33
C GLU A 202 -4.86 -14.22 -6.58
N ILE A 203 -4.10 -13.77 -5.58
CA ILE A 203 -3.21 -12.60 -5.71
C ILE A 203 -2.13 -12.88 -6.75
N GLN A 204 -1.51 -14.07 -6.72
CA GLN A 204 -0.50 -14.46 -7.70
C GLN A 204 -1.09 -14.43 -9.13
N GLU A 205 -2.27 -15.01 -9.34
CA GLU A 205 -2.96 -14.98 -10.65
C GLU A 205 -3.26 -13.55 -11.12
N CYS A 206 -3.73 -12.69 -10.22
CA CYS A 206 -3.98 -11.28 -10.51
C CYS A 206 -2.70 -10.57 -10.98
N LEU A 207 -1.59 -10.78 -10.28
CA LEU A 207 -0.31 -10.15 -10.60
C LEU A 207 0.32 -10.74 -11.87
N ASP A 208 0.19 -12.04 -12.12
CA ASP A 208 0.62 -12.67 -13.38
C ASP A 208 -0.15 -12.10 -14.58
N TYR A 209 -1.43 -11.78 -14.40
CA TYR A 209 -2.22 -11.09 -15.42
C TYR A 209 -1.71 -9.67 -15.66
N VAL A 210 -1.51 -8.88 -14.61
CA VAL A 210 -0.99 -7.51 -14.72
C VAL A 210 0.39 -7.51 -15.38
N TYR A 211 1.29 -8.41 -14.96
CA TYR A 211 2.66 -8.47 -15.46
C TYR A 211 2.71 -8.71 -16.98
N ARG A 212 1.82 -9.57 -17.51
CA ARG A 212 1.71 -9.82 -18.95
C ARG A 212 1.33 -8.60 -19.78
N HIS A 213 0.69 -7.61 -19.17
CA HIS A 213 0.25 -6.38 -19.84
C HIS A 213 1.14 -5.17 -19.51
N LEU A 214 2.14 -5.34 -18.63
CA LEU A 214 3.08 -4.28 -18.29
C LEU A 214 3.95 -3.91 -19.49
N THR A 215 3.97 -2.62 -19.84
CA THR A 215 4.80 -2.10 -20.94
C THR A 215 5.94 -1.24 -20.41
N GLN A 216 6.91 -0.92 -21.29
CA GLN A 216 7.97 0.05 -20.97
C GLN A 216 7.44 1.47 -20.69
N LYS A 217 6.21 1.76 -21.14
CA LYS A 217 5.55 3.05 -20.94
C LYS A 217 4.63 3.07 -19.71
N GLY A 218 4.54 1.96 -18.97
CA GLY A 218 3.63 1.80 -17.83
C GLY A 218 2.41 0.93 -18.13
N LEU A 219 1.36 1.14 -17.34
CA LEU A 219 0.07 0.47 -17.39
C LEU A 219 -1.05 1.50 -17.58
N ALA A 220 -2.13 1.03 -18.19
CA ALA A 220 -3.42 1.70 -18.19
C ALA A 220 -4.40 0.91 -17.32
N ALA A 221 -5.51 1.54 -16.93
CA ALA A 221 -6.61 0.89 -16.22
C ALA A 221 -7.19 -0.35 -16.93
N THR A 222 -7.03 -0.44 -18.26
CA THR A 222 -7.58 -1.50 -19.11
C THR A 222 -6.47 -2.09 -19.98
N ARG A 223 -6.54 -3.39 -20.29
CA ARG A 223 -5.50 -4.08 -21.08
C ARG A 223 -5.27 -3.54 -22.50
N ASP A 224 -6.29 -2.98 -23.12
CA ASP A 224 -6.30 -2.59 -24.54
C ASP A 224 -6.17 -1.07 -24.73
N CYS A 225 -6.27 -0.29 -23.65
CA CYS A 225 -6.11 1.16 -23.71
C CYS A 225 -4.65 1.54 -23.96
N PRO A 226 -4.33 2.31 -25.01
CA PRO A 226 -2.95 2.73 -25.32
C PRO A 226 -2.45 3.89 -24.45
N VAL A 227 -3.33 4.49 -23.64
CA VAL A 227 -3.01 5.65 -22.78
C VAL A 227 -2.81 5.18 -21.36
N ASN A 228 -1.54 5.06 -20.97
CA ASN A 228 -1.14 4.74 -19.62
C ASN A 228 -1.33 5.91 -18.66
N ASP A 229 -1.46 5.60 -17.38
CA ASP A 229 -1.55 6.57 -16.29
C ASP A 229 -0.59 6.22 -15.16
N ILE A 230 -0.17 7.22 -14.40
CA ILE A 230 0.81 7.01 -13.33
C ILE A 230 0.22 6.23 -12.15
N ASP A 231 -1.11 6.23 -11.97
CA ASP A 231 -1.74 5.62 -10.79
C ASP A 231 -1.67 4.09 -10.89
N ASP A 232 -2.21 3.53 -11.98
CA ASP A 232 -2.12 2.11 -12.29
C ASP A 232 -0.66 1.67 -12.52
N THR A 233 0.17 2.52 -13.14
CA THR A 233 1.60 2.23 -13.30
C THR A 233 2.31 2.13 -11.95
N ALA A 234 2.08 3.07 -11.02
CA ALA A 234 2.70 3.06 -9.71
C ALA A 234 2.21 1.89 -8.84
N MET A 235 0.90 1.62 -8.87
CA MET A 235 0.29 0.48 -8.19
C MET A 235 0.86 -0.83 -8.70
N GLY A 236 0.84 -1.06 -10.02
CA GLY A 236 1.41 -2.24 -10.65
C GLY A 236 2.89 -2.39 -10.35
N PHE A 237 3.69 -1.34 -10.52
CA PHE A 237 5.11 -1.36 -10.21
C PHE A 237 5.37 -1.80 -8.76
N ARG A 238 4.70 -1.18 -7.79
CA ARG A 238 4.90 -1.48 -6.37
C ARG A 238 4.50 -2.91 -6.03
N LEU A 239 3.30 -3.33 -6.43
CA LEU A 239 2.77 -4.65 -6.12
C LEU A 239 3.60 -5.75 -6.78
N LEU A 240 3.89 -5.63 -8.07
CA LEU A 240 4.76 -6.57 -8.79
C LEU A 240 6.13 -6.68 -8.13
N ARG A 241 6.76 -5.55 -7.77
CA ARG A 241 8.06 -5.56 -7.09
C ARG A 241 8.01 -6.24 -5.71
N LEU A 242 7.00 -5.95 -4.90
CA LEU A 242 6.83 -6.56 -3.57
C LEU A 242 6.56 -8.08 -3.65
N HIS A 243 6.07 -8.55 -4.80
CA HIS A 243 5.87 -9.96 -5.10
C HIS A 243 7.01 -10.62 -5.90
N GLY A 244 8.11 -9.92 -6.11
CA GLY A 244 9.34 -10.50 -6.67
C GLY A 244 9.44 -10.46 -8.19
N TYR A 245 8.53 -9.78 -8.87
CA TYR A 245 8.61 -9.59 -10.32
C TYR A 245 9.68 -8.55 -10.67
N TYR A 246 10.36 -8.76 -11.79
CA TYR A 246 11.28 -7.79 -12.34
C TYR A 246 10.52 -6.68 -13.06
N VAL A 247 10.55 -5.47 -12.49
CA VAL A 247 9.92 -4.25 -13.03
C VAL A 247 10.91 -3.10 -13.09
N SER A 248 10.92 -2.37 -14.22
CA SER A 248 11.86 -1.29 -14.49
C SER A 248 11.33 0.07 -14.01
N PRO A 249 12.08 0.87 -13.24
CA PRO A 249 11.66 2.21 -12.83
C PRO A 249 11.62 3.22 -14.00
N SER A 250 12.17 2.86 -15.17
CA SER A 250 12.23 3.75 -16.33
C SER A 250 10.84 4.17 -16.85
N MET A 251 9.79 3.38 -16.57
CA MET A 251 8.42 3.73 -16.94
C MET A 251 7.95 5.06 -16.35
N PHE A 252 8.43 5.44 -15.16
CA PHE A 252 8.06 6.70 -14.50
C PHE A 252 8.51 7.95 -15.27
N LYS A 253 9.52 7.85 -16.14
CA LYS A 253 9.94 8.95 -17.02
C LYS A 253 8.83 9.42 -17.96
N HIS A 254 7.89 8.53 -18.30
CA HIS A 254 6.74 8.86 -19.15
C HIS A 254 5.74 9.77 -18.45
N PHE A 255 5.83 9.94 -17.13
CA PHE A 255 4.92 10.78 -16.36
C PHE A 255 5.62 12.02 -15.78
N GLU A 256 6.93 12.12 -15.99
CA GLU A 256 7.76 13.23 -15.53
C GLU A 256 7.89 14.29 -16.63
N LYS A 257 7.63 15.55 -16.29
CA LYS A 257 7.88 16.70 -17.15
C LYS A 257 8.33 17.89 -16.32
N ASP A 258 9.46 18.49 -16.68
CA ASP A 258 10.02 19.67 -16.01
C ASP A 258 10.23 19.46 -14.48
N GLY A 259 10.54 18.22 -14.09
CA GLY A 259 10.70 17.81 -12.69
C GLY A 259 9.40 17.55 -11.94
N GLU A 260 8.26 17.66 -12.61
CA GLU A 260 6.93 17.39 -12.05
C GLU A 260 6.36 16.05 -12.54
N PHE A 261 5.63 15.36 -11.68
CA PHE A 261 4.90 14.14 -12.03
C PHE A 261 3.40 14.41 -12.20
N VAL A 262 2.80 13.79 -13.22
CA VAL A 262 1.38 13.92 -13.54
C VAL A 262 0.74 12.56 -13.82
N CYS A 263 -0.56 12.43 -13.54
CA CYS A 263 -1.35 11.23 -13.82
C CYS A 263 -1.48 11.00 -15.32
N TYR A 264 -1.86 12.05 -16.07
CA TYR A 264 -1.81 12.09 -17.53
C TYR A 264 -1.11 13.35 -18.00
N HIS A 265 -0.40 13.27 -19.14
CA HIS A 265 0.14 14.46 -19.78
C HIS A 265 -0.95 15.48 -20.13
N GLY A 266 -0.68 16.76 -19.90
CA GLY A 266 -1.60 17.85 -20.22
C GLY A 266 -2.76 18.02 -19.24
N GLN A 267 -2.82 17.25 -18.14
CA GLN A 267 -3.82 17.47 -17.10
C GLN A 267 -3.60 18.79 -16.37
N THR A 268 -4.67 19.50 -16.05
CA THR A 268 -4.63 20.77 -15.31
C THR A 268 -4.80 20.61 -13.81
N ASN A 269 -5.55 19.60 -13.36
CA ASN A 269 -5.72 19.26 -11.94
C ASN A 269 -5.01 17.94 -11.62
N LYS A 270 -4.19 17.94 -10.57
CA LYS A 270 -3.36 16.79 -10.14
C LYS A 270 -4.12 15.98 -9.09
N SER A 271 -4.21 14.67 -9.30
CA SER A 271 -4.84 13.75 -8.35
C SER A 271 -3.93 13.48 -7.14
N ILE A 272 -4.54 13.47 -5.96
CA ILE A 272 -3.88 13.15 -4.70
C ILE A 272 -3.61 11.66 -4.62
N THR A 273 -4.57 10.82 -5.03
CA THR A 273 -4.43 9.36 -5.03
C THR A 273 -3.33 8.88 -5.95
N ALA A 274 -3.22 9.43 -7.17
CA ALA A 274 -2.16 9.10 -8.11
C ALA A 274 -0.76 9.45 -7.55
N MET A 275 -0.62 10.64 -6.94
CA MET A 275 0.66 11.05 -6.31
C MET A 275 0.96 10.24 -5.04
N TYR A 276 -0.06 9.87 -4.27
CA TYR A 276 0.05 9.01 -3.11
C TYR A 276 0.55 7.60 -3.48
N ASN A 277 -0.03 6.98 -4.51
CA ASN A 277 0.41 5.67 -4.99
C ASN A 277 1.81 5.73 -5.61
N THR A 278 2.14 6.81 -6.32
CA THR A 278 3.50 7.07 -6.82
C THR A 278 4.51 7.21 -5.68
N TYR A 279 4.16 7.94 -4.62
CA TYR A 279 4.99 8.06 -3.42
C TYR A 279 5.22 6.69 -2.75
N ARG A 280 4.17 5.88 -2.58
CA ARG A 280 4.29 4.50 -2.05
C ARG A 280 5.18 3.63 -2.93
N ALA A 281 5.11 3.77 -4.24
CA ALA A 281 5.96 3.04 -5.20
C ALA A 281 7.43 3.48 -5.11
N ALA A 282 7.69 4.77 -4.94
CA ALA A 282 9.04 5.31 -4.83
C ALA A 282 9.78 4.83 -3.55
N GLN A 283 9.02 4.55 -2.48
CA GLN A 283 9.55 4.03 -1.23
C GLN A 283 10.11 2.61 -1.30
N VAL A 284 9.78 1.84 -2.35
CA VAL A 284 10.35 0.51 -2.62
C VAL A 284 11.44 0.55 -3.69
N SER A 285 12.13 1.69 -3.81
CA SER A 285 13.27 1.88 -4.71
C SER A 285 14.50 1.06 -4.29
N PHE A 286 15.25 0.62 -5.28
CA PHE A 286 16.57 0.02 -5.14
C PHE A 286 17.67 1.08 -5.33
N PRO A 287 18.91 0.80 -4.91
CA PRO A 287 20.03 1.73 -5.11
C PRO A 287 20.23 2.10 -6.58
N GLY A 288 20.41 3.38 -6.87
CA GLY A 288 20.68 3.90 -8.22
C GLY A 288 19.45 4.13 -9.11
N GLU A 289 18.24 3.91 -8.62
CA GLU A 289 17.00 4.15 -9.36
C GLU A 289 16.57 5.63 -9.30
N SER A 290 17.28 6.48 -10.05
CA SER A 290 17.13 7.95 -10.04
C SER A 290 15.70 8.44 -10.30
N GLU A 291 14.93 7.72 -11.11
CA GLU A 291 13.56 8.02 -11.50
C GLU A 291 12.64 7.99 -10.28
N LEU A 292 12.79 6.97 -9.43
CA LEU A 292 12.02 6.85 -8.20
C LEU A 292 12.48 7.84 -7.14
N GLU A 293 13.77 8.19 -7.11
CA GLU A 293 14.27 9.21 -6.20
C GLU A 293 13.66 10.59 -6.51
N ARG A 294 13.57 10.95 -7.80
CA ARG A 294 12.86 12.16 -8.22
C ARG A 294 11.36 12.09 -7.91
N ALA A 295 10.74 10.93 -8.13
CA ALA A 295 9.33 10.71 -7.80
C ALA A 295 9.03 10.82 -6.30
N ASP A 296 9.90 10.27 -5.42
CA ASP A 296 9.75 10.38 -3.96
C ASP A 296 9.77 11.84 -3.52
N VAL A 297 10.78 12.61 -3.98
CA VAL A 297 10.94 14.02 -3.62
C VAL A 297 9.73 14.84 -4.06
N TYR A 298 9.32 14.69 -5.33
CA TYR A 298 8.17 15.43 -5.86
C TYR A 298 6.87 15.08 -5.14
N CYS A 299 6.54 13.79 -5.08
CA CYS A 299 5.25 13.34 -4.54
C CYS A 299 5.15 13.61 -3.04
N ARG A 300 6.24 13.46 -2.28
CA ARG A 300 6.27 13.84 -0.86
C ARG A 300 5.94 15.33 -0.68
N GLY A 301 6.62 16.21 -1.44
CA GLY A 301 6.38 17.65 -1.35
C GLY A 301 4.93 18.02 -1.70
N PHE A 302 4.40 17.42 -2.76
CA PHE A 302 2.99 17.60 -3.16
C PHE A 302 2.02 17.16 -2.05
N LEU A 303 2.22 15.98 -1.45
CA LEU A 303 1.34 15.46 -0.41
C LEU A 303 1.45 16.26 0.90
N GLU A 304 2.64 16.77 1.23
CA GLU A 304 2.85 17.65 2.37
C GLU A 304 2.11 19.00 2.20
N GLU A 305 2.10 19.56 0.99
CA GLU A 305 1.31 20.76 0.65
C GLU A 305 -0.20 20.50 0.81
N LYS A 306 -0.69 19.36 0.33
CA LYS A 306 -2.10 18.96 0.50
C LYS A 306 -2.47 18.78 1.96
N ARG A 307 -1.60 18.14 2.75
CA ARG A 307 -1.76 18.03 4.20
C ARG A 307 -1.80 19.39 4.89
N ALA A 308 -0.92 20.32 4.52
CA ALA A 308 -0.85 21.65 5.13
C ALA A 308 -2.08 22.53 4.79
N SER A 309 -2.62 22.38 3.58
CA SER A 309 -3.83 23.10 3.15
C SER A 309 -5.13 22.48 3.68
N GLY A 310 -5.10 21.23 4.15
CA GLY A 310 -6.29 20.48 4.56
C GLY A 310 -7.19 20.08 3.39
N ASN A 311 -6.73 20.27 2.14
CA ASN A 311 -7.48 19.91 0.95
C ASN A 311 -7.13 18.49 0.51
N PHE A 312 -8.07 17.57 0.73
CA PHE A 312 -7.97 16.17 0.34
C PHE A 312 -9.06 15.76 -0.67
N GLY A 313 -9.62 16.72 -1.41
CA GLY A 313 -10.48 16.40 -2.54
C GLY A 313 -9.65 15.72 -3.64
N ASP A 314 -10.01 14.48 -3.97
CA ASP A 314 -9.40 13.76 -5.07
C ASP A 314 -10.30 13.79 -6.32
N LYS A 315 -9.64 13.85 -7.47
CA LYS A 315 -10.28 13.93 -8.78
C LYS A 315 -11.00 12.64 -9.18
N TRP A 316 -10.55 11.48 -8.68
CA TRP A 316 -10.94 10.17 -9.18
C TRP A 316 -11.74 9.36 -8.17
N VAL A 317 -11.77 9.76 -6.90
CA VAL A 317 -12.46 9.03 -5.85
C VAL A 317 -12.96 9.96 -4.73
N ILE A 318 -14.07 9.57 -4.11
CA ILE A 318 -14.61 10.12 -2.87
C ILE A 318 -14.48 8.99 -1.83
N PRO A 319 -13.33 8.91 -1.13
CA PRO A 319 -13.08 7.85 -0.16
C PRO A 319 -13.52 8.27 1.24
N LYS A 320 -13.64 7.30 2.15
CA LYS A 320 -13.93 7.59 3.57
C LYS A 320 -12.89 8.50 4.23
N ASP A 321 -11.59 8.20 4.09
CA ASP A 321 -10.53 8.96 4.80
C ASP A 321 -9.19 9.01 4.05
N LEU A 322 -9.15 9.74 2.92
CA LEU A 322 -7.89 9.96 2.18
C LEU A 322 -6.84 10.72 3.02
N ALA A 323 -7.30 11.64 3.88
CA ALA A 323 -6.43 12.43 4.73
C ALA A 323 -5.64 11.54 5.70
N GLY A 324 -6.31 10.56 6.33
CA GLY A 324 -5.67 9.56 7.17
C GLY A 324 -4.73 8.65 6.40
N GLU A 325 -5.11 8.19 5.19
CA GLU A 325 -4.24 7.34 4.35
C GLU A 325 -2.93 8.05 3.97
N VAL A 326 -3.03 9.31 3.51
CA VAL A 326 -1.88 10.14 3.14
C VAL A 326 -1.06 10.52 4.37
N GLY A 327 -1.72 10.93 5.46
CA GLY A 327 -1.08 11.28 6.71
C GLY A 327 -0.21 10.14 7.25
N TYR A 328 -0.77 8.93 7.29
CA TYR A 328 -0.03 7.75 7.72
C TYR A 328 1.22 7.48 6.87
N ALA A 329 1.13 7.55 5.54
CA ALA A 329 2.29 7.29 4.68
C ALA A 329 3.38 8.38 4.73
N LEU A 330 2.99 9.64 5.00
CA LEU A 330 3.93 10.73 5.22
C LEU A 330 4.66 10.57 6.56
N ASP A 331 3.92 10.18 7.60
CA ASP A 331 4.45 10.03 8.96
C ASP A 331 5.23 8.72 9.14
N PHE A 332 4.90 7.67 8.39
CA PHE A 332 5.54 6.36 8.48
C PHE A 332 5.97 5.88 7.09
N PRO A 333 7.24 6.05 6.70
CA PRO A 333 7.73 5.52 5.44
C PRO A 333 7.72 3.99 5.47
N TRP A 334 7.68 3.33 4.31
CA TRP A 334 7.59 1.87 4.16
C TRP A 334 8.60 1.09 5.01
N ARG A 335 9.82 1.61 5.16
CA ARG A 335 10.89 1.02 6.00
C ARG A 335 10.61 1.08 7.51
N ALA A 336 9.71 1.95 7.97
CA ALA A 336 9.23 2.07 9.34
C ALA A 336 7.81 1.51 9.53
N SER A 337 7.09 1.12 8.47
CA SER A 337 5.72 0.60 8.58
C SER A 337 5.72 -0.90 8.87
N LEU A 338 5.22 -1.30 10.04
CA LEU A 338 5.03 -2.71 10.39
C LEU A 338 3.62 -3.19 9.97
N PRO A 339 3.48 -4.41 9.41
CA PRO A 339 2.24 -4.88 8.79
C PRO A 339 0.97 -4.69 9.62
N ARG A 340 0.96 -5.07 10.91
CA ARG A 340 -0.26 -4.93 11.73
C ARG A 340 -0.53 -3.51 12.20
N ILE A 341 0.46 -2.62 12.20
CA ILE A 341 0.22 -1.19 12.46
C ILE A 341 -0.50 -0.60 11.26
N GLU A 342 0.02 -0.82 10.05
CA GLU A 342 -0.61 -0.36 8.81
C GLU A 342 -2.03 -0.90 8.68
N ALA A 343 -2.24 -2.20 8.89
CA ALA A 343 -3.58 -2.80 8.84
C ALA A 343 -4.53 -2.21 9.88
N ARG A 344 -4.05 -1.92 11.10
CA ARG A 344 -4.89 -1.31 12.14
C ARG A 344 -5.35 0.09 11.76
N MET A 345 -4.48 0.90 11.15
CA MET A 345 -4.85 2.24 10.69
C MET A 345 -5.78 2.15 9.49
N TYR A 346 -5.48 1.25 8.54
CA TYR A 346 -6.27 1.13 7.33
C TYR A 346 -7.69 0.61 7.56
N LEU A 347 -7.91 -0.22 8.59
CA LEU A 347 -9.25 -0.64 9.03
C LEU A 347 -10.19 0.53 9.35
N GLU A 348 -9.67 1.66 9.81
CA GLU A 348 -10.47 2.86 10.09
C GLU A 348 -10.68 3.72 8.84
N GLN A 349 -9.77 3.63 7.87
CA GLN A 349 -9.70 4.48 6.69
C GLN A 349 -10.47 3.91 5.50
N TYR A 350 -10.51 2.58 5.35
CA TYR A 350 -11.22 1.92 4.25
C TYR A 350 -12.72 2.15 4.36
N GLY A 351 -13.34 2.68 3.30
CA GLY A 351 -14.75 3.03 3.27
C GLY A 351 -15.71 1.89 2.94
N GLY A 352 -15.21 0.67 2.70
CA GLY A 352 -16.05 -0.45 2.31
C GLY A 352 -16.88 -0.13 1.07
N SER A 353 -18.17 -0.40 1.12
CA SER A 353 -19.11 -0.10 0.03
C SER A 353 -19.42 1.39 -0.14
N ALA A 354 -19.02 2.25 0.82
CA ALA A 354 -19.33 3.67 0.80
C ALA A 354 -18.48 4.45 -0.22
N ASP A 355 -17.24 4.01 -0.48
CA ASP A 355 -16.34 4.65 -1.45
C ASP A 355 -17.00 4.78 -2.83
N VAL A 356 -16.89 5.97 -3.43
CA VAL A 356 -17.44 6.29 -4.76
C VAL A 356 -16.31 6.70 -5.68
N TRP A 357 -16.29 6.16 -6.89
CA TRP A 357 -15.31 6.52 -7.90
C TRP A 357 -15.90 7.53 -8.89
N ILE A 358 -15.05 8.43 -9.39
CA ILE A 358 -15.42 9.50 -10.31
C ILE A 358 -14.83 9.18 -11.69
N GLY A 359 -15.70 8.96 -12.66
CA GLY A 359 -15.36 8.86 -14.09
C GLY A 359 -16.14 9.89 -14.89
N LYS A 360 -16.62 9.51 -16.08
CA LYS A 360 -17.65 10.32 -16.78
C LYS A 360 -18.96 10.42 -15.99
N VAL A 361 -19.19 9.43 -15.15
CA VAL A 361 -20.28 9.36 -14.17
C VAL A 361 -19.69 8.85 -12.86
N LEU A 362 -20.45 8.99 -11.78
CA LEU A 362 -20.12 8.31 -10.53
C LEU A 362 -20.35 6.81 -10.69
N TYR A 363 -19.42 6.01 -10.19
CA TYR A 363 -19.51 4.55 -10.25
C TYR A 363 -18.98 3.91 -8.97
N ARG A 364 -19.28 2.62 -8.80
CA ARG A 364 -18.78 1.80 -7.70
C ARG A 364 -18.00 0.63 -8.29
N MET A 365 -17.06 0.13 -7.50
CA MET A 365 -16.22 -1.03 -7.82
C MET A 365 -16.45 -2.10 -6.76
N PRO A 366 -17.51 -2.92 -6.85
CA PRO A 366 -17.88 -3.84 -5.77
C PRO A 366 -16.79 -4.86 -5.42
N LEU A 367 -15.93 -5.23 -6.37
CA LEU A 367 -14.81 -6.13 -6.12
C LEU A 367 -13.65 -5.43 -5.36
N VAL A 368 -13.54 -4.10 -5.44
CA VAL A 368 -12.52 -3.29 -4.75
C VAL A 368 -13.01 -2.73 -3.41
N SER A 369 -14.25 -2.25 -3.39
CA SER A 369 -14.86 -1.46 -2.32
C SER A 369 -16.12 -2.17 -1.83
N ASN A 370 -16.00 -2.99 -0.78
CA ASN A 370 -17.12 -3.77 -0.25
C ASN A 370 -17.03 -4.01 1.27
N GLU A 371 -18.19 -4.24 1.88
CA GLU A 371 -18.29 -4.54 3.32
C GLU A 371 -17.70 -5.88 3.69
N LEU A 372 -17.74 -6.88 2.79
CA LEU A 372 -17.23 -8.22 3.08
C LEU A 372 -15.74 -8.20 3.42
N PHE A 373 -14.93 -7.43 2.68
CA PHE A 373 -13.51 -7.23 2.97
C PHE A 373 -13.31 -6.56 4.33
N LEU A 374 -14.08 -5.51 4.62
CA LEU A 374 -13.96 -4.76 5.88
C LEU A 374 -14.36 -5.62 7.09
N GLU A 375 -15.48 -6.35 7.01
CA GLU A 375 -15.95 -7.25 8.07
C GLU A 375 -14.98 -8.42 8.29
N THR A 376 -14.48 -9.03 7.21
CA THR A 376 -13.48 -10.11 7.28
C THR A 376 -12.20 -9.61 7.96
N ALA A 377 -11.73 -8.42 7.58
CA ALA A 377 -10.54 -7.81 8.17
C ALA A 377 -10.74 -7.47 9.66
N ARG A 378 -11.93 -6.99 10.06
CA ARG A 378 -12.27 -6.75 11.47
C ARG A 378 -12.23 -8.04 12.28
N GLU A 379 -12.86 -9.11 11.81
CA GLU A 379 -12.86 -10.40 12.50
C GLU A 379 -11.45 -11.03 12.58
N ASP A 380 -10.67 -10.92 11.51
CA ASP A 380 -9.27 -11.35 11.49
C ASP A 380 -8.44 -10.61 12.54
N PHE A 381 -8.60 -9.28 12.60
CA PHE A 381 -7.86 -8.44 13.53
C PHE A 381 -8.28 -8.69 14.99
N ARG A 382 -9.57 -8.88 15.27
CA ARG A 382 -10.07 -9.28 16.60
C ARG A 382 -9.48 -10.61 17.04
N SER A 383 -9.38 -11.57 16.13
CA SER A 383 -8.79 -12.88 16.41
C SER A 383 -7.29 -12.76 16.73
N PHE A 384 -6.57 -11.95 15.95
CA PHE A 384 -5.18 -11.58 16.23
C PHE A 384 -5.02 -10.94 17.61
N GLN A 385 -5.86 -9.96 17.98
CA GLN A 385 -5.79 -9.30 19.28
C GLN A 385 -6.01 -10.26 20.45
N LYS A 386 -7.01 -11.15 20.34
CA LYS A 386 -7.28 -12.19 21.34
C LYS A 386 -6.06 -13.08 21.54
N LEU A 387 -5.46 -13.55 20.45
CA LEU A 387 -4.24 -14.36 20.48
C LEU A 387 -3.10 -13.59 21.15
N CYS A 388 -2.89 -12.33 20.79
CA CYS A 388 -1.82 -11.52 21.34
C CYS A 388 -1.95 -11.29 22.84
N ARG A 389 -3.16 -11.08 23.35
CA ARG A 389 -3.41 -10.92 24.79
C ARG A 389 -3.10 -12.20 25.57
N LEU A 390 -3.40 -13.36 24.99
CA LEU A 390 -3.06 -14.67 25.59
C LEU A 390 -1.55 -14.90 25.61
N GLU A 391 -0.88 -14.69 24.48
CA GLU A 391 0.56 -14.81 24.33
C GLU A 391 1.30 -13.84 25.27
N TRP A 392 0.87 -12.58 25.33
CA TRP A 392 1.42 -11.56 26.24
C TRP A 392 1.30 -11.97 27.70
N ASN A 393 0.16 -12.50 28.13
CA ASN A 393 -0.01 -12.98 29.50
C ASN A 393 0.94 -14.15 29.81
N GLY A 394 1.15 -15.05 28.86
CA GLY A 394 2.14 -16.13 28.97
C GLY A 394 3.57 -15.59 29.07
N LEU A 395 3.93 -14.63 28.23
CA LEU A 395 5.26 -14.01 28.22
C LEU A 395 5.54 -13.25 29.52
N ARG A 396 4.56 -12.52 30.05
CA ARG A 396 4.67 -11.85 31.36
C ARG A 396 4.95 -12.84 32.49
N LYS A 397 4.18 -13.94 32.58
CA LYS A 397 4.41 -15.00 33.57
C LYS A 397 5.80 -15.62 33.43
N TRP A 398 6.25 -15.84 32.18
CA TRP A 398 7.59 -16.35 31.90
C TRP A 398 8.69 -15.37 32.36
N TYR A 399 8.50 -14.07 32.12
CA TYR A 399 9.40 -13.00 32.57
C TYR A 399 9.52 -12.97 34.11
N ASP A 400 8.39 -13.04 34.81
CA ASP A 400 8.35 -13.04 36.28
C ASP A 400 9.01 -14.29 36.87
N ARG A 401 8.71 -15.48 36.30
CA ARG A 401 9.29 -16.76 36.74
C ARG A 401 10.81 -16.77 36.62
N ASN A 402 11.35 -16.18 35.54
CA ASN A 402 12.79 -16.09 35.31
C ASN A 402 13.45 -14.90 36.03
N LYS A 403 12.69 -14.14 36.85
CA LYS A 403 13.17 -13.00 37.65
C LYS A 403 13.95 -11.97 36.83
N LEU A 404 13.54 -11.74 35.57
CA LEU A 404 14.31 -10.92 34.63
C LEU A 404 14.39 -9.43 35.04
N ALA A 405 13.46 -8.98 35.88
CA ALA A 405 13.51 -7.67 36.54
C ALA A 405 14.81 -7.46 37.34
N ALA A 406 15.38 -8.52 37.93
CA ALA A 406 16.61 -8.45 38.70
C ALA A 406 17.86 -8.10 37.85
N PHE A 407 17.76 -8.22 36.52
CA PHE A 407 18.79 -7.81 35.57
C PHE A 407 18.56 -6.42 34.97
N GLY A 408 17.56 -5.69 35.46
CA GLY A 408 17.24 -4.33 35.01
C GLY A 408 16.37 -4.27 33.76
N VAL A 409 15.82 -5.39 33.29
CA VAL A 409 14.81 -5.37 32.22
C VAL A 409 13.51 -4.84 32.79
N GLU A 410 12.96 -3.78 32.19
CA GLU A 410 11.67 -3.23 32.62
C GLU A 410 10.50 -3.95 31.92
N PRO A 411 9.32 -4.11 32.58
CA PRO A 411 8.15 -4.74 31.96
C PRO A 411 7.72 -4.11 30.63
N LYS A 412 7.94 -2.79 30.47
CA LYS A 412 7.65 -2.07 29.22
C LYS A 412 8.55 -2.54 28.07
N CYS A 413 9.81 -2.91 28.33
CA CYS A 413 10.72 -3.44 27.32
C CYS A 413 10.24 -4.82 26.84
N VAL A 414 9.72 -5.65 27.75
CA VAL A 414 9.12 -6.96 27.42
C VAL A 414 7.90 -6.78 26.51
N LEU A 415 7.02 -5.83 26.83
CA LEU A 415 5.85 -5.53 26.01
C LEU A 415 6.24 -4.99 24.63
N ARG A 416 7.25 -4.12 24.55
CA ARG A 416 7.77 -3.59 23.28
C ARG A 416 8.39 -4.66 22.41
N ALA A 417 9.21 -5.54 22.98
CA ALA A 417 9.80 -6.67 22.28
C ALA A 417 8.72 -7.62 21.71
N TYR A 418 7.69 -7.91 22.50
CA TYR A 418 6.55 -8.69 22.05
C TYR A 418 5.76 -7.99 20.94
N PHE A 419 5.46 -6.70 21.13
CA PHE A 419 4.75 -5.90 20.13
C PHE A 419 5.48 -5.87 18.80
N GLN A 420 6.79 -5.61 18.77
CA GLN A 420 7.57 -5.56 17.53
C GLN A 420 7.55 -6.90 16.78
N ALA A 421 7.62 -8.02 17.51
CA ALA A 421 7.50 -9.35 16.93
C ALA A 421 6.08 -9.59 16.37
N ALA A 422 5.04 -9.29 17.17
CA ALA A 422 3.65 -9.52 16.79
C ALA A 422 3.14 -8.59 15.68
N ALA A 423 3.66 -7.36 15.59
CA ALA A 423 3.31 -6.45 14.51
C ALA A 423 3.95 -6.83 13.17
N SER A 424 5.03 -7.61 13.20
CA SER A 424 5.77 -8.10 12.02
C SER A 424 5.33 -9.49 11.56
N ILE A 425 5.13 -10.43 12.51
CA ILE A 425 4.73 -11.82 12.27
C ILE A 425 3.39 -12.04 12.98
N PHE A 426 2.28 -12.00 12.25
CA PHE A 426 0.95 -11.89 12.84
C PHE A 426 0.03 -13.08 12.58
N GLU A 427 0.49 -14.03 11.79
CA GLU A 427 -0.26 -15.21 11.40
C GLU A 427 -0.46 -16.11 12.63
N PRO A 428 -1.67 -16.67 12.83
CA PRO A 428 -2.03 -17.35 14.08
C PRO A 428 -1.18 -18.60 14.36
N ASP A 429 -0.76 -19.29 13.32
CA ASP A 429 0.08 -20.50 13.35
C ASP A 429 1.57 -20.22 13.61
N ARG A 430 1.99 -18.95 13.61
CA ARG A 430 3.40 -18.52 13.79
C ARG A 430 3.71 -18.01 15.20
N ALA A 431 2.96 -18.48 16.20
CA ALA A 431 3.16 -18.09 17.61
C ALA A 431 4.56 -18.43 18.15
N ALA A 432 5.13 -19.57 17.73
CA ALA A 432 6.48 -19.98 18.11
C ALA A 432 7.52 -18.94 17.67
N GLU A 433 7.41 -18.45 16.44
CA GLU A 433 8.31 -17.43 15.87
C GLU A 433 8.22 -16.11 16.65
N ARG A 434 7.00 -15.61 16.91
CA ARG A 434 6.77 -14.38 17.71
C ARG A 434 7.35 -14.48 19.12
N LEU A 435 7.05 -15.57 19.82
CA LEU A 435 7.48 -15.75 21.20
C LEU A 435 9.00 -15.97 21.29
N ALA A 436 9.59 -16.70 20.34
CA ALA A 436 11.02 -16.90 20.26
C ALA A 436 11.76 -15.58 19.99
N TRP A 437 11.25 -14.74 19.07
CA TRP A 437 11.74 -13.38 18.87
C TRP A 437 11.69 -12.58 20.17
N ALA A 438 10.51 -12.45 20.78
CA ALA A 438 10.31 -11.60 21.95
C ALA A 438 11.19 -12.03 23.13
N ARG A 439 11.26 -13.34 23.42
CA ARG A 439 12.12 -13.88 24.47
C ARG A 439 13.60 -13.65 24.18
N THR A 440 14.03 -13.82 22.93
CA THR A 440 15.42 -13.58 22.53
C THR A 440 15.82 -12.13 22.77
N ALA A 441 14.98 -11.17 22.35
CA ALA A 441 15.22 -9.75 22.58
C ALA A 441 15.32 -9.42 24.08
N VAL A 442 14.39 -9.95 24.89
CA VAL A 442 14.34 -9.73 26.34
C VAL A 442 15.55 -10.34 27.06
N ILE A 443 15.94 -11.57 26.72
CA ILE A 443 17.12 -12.22 27.30
C ILE A 443 18.38 -11.48 26.86
N ALA A 444 18.49 -11.11 25.58
CA ALA A 444 19.65 -10.37 25.08
C ALA A 444 19.80 -9.03 25.82
N GLU A 445 18.71 -8.32 26.11
CA GLU A 445 18.72 -7.10 26.92
C GLU A 445 19.19 -7.38 28.36
N ALA A 446 18.64 -8.41 29.02
CA ALA A 446 19.07 -8.82 30.37
C ALA A 446 20.57 -9.16 30.43
N VAL A 447 21.07 -9.96 29.47
CA VAL A 447 22.49 -10.30 29.37
C VAL A 447 23.31 -9.03 29.12
N SER A 448 22.86 -8.17 28.21
CA SER A 448 23.56 -6.91 27.87
C SER A 448 23.72 -6.02 29.10
N LEU A 449 22.67 -5.87 29.92
CA LEU A 449 22.70 -5.11 31.17
C LEU A 449 23.61 -5.76 32.21
N HIS A 450 23.57 -7.09 32.33
CA HIS A 450 24.42 -7.85 33.26
C HIS A 450 25.92 -7.78 32.90
N LEU A 451 26.23 -7.74 31.60
CA LEU A 451 27.61 -7.67 31.10
C LEU A 451 28.20 -6.26 31.15
N ARG A 452 27.44 -5.19 31.44
CA ARG A 452 28.01 -3.85 31.61
C ARG A 452 29.00 -3.82 32.79
N GLY A 453 30.19 -3.27 32.57
CA GLY A 453 31.28 -3.25 33.56
C GLY A 453 32.66 -3.07 32.92
N LYS A 454 33.76 -3.24 33.67
CA LYS A 454 35.12 -3.18 33.12
C LYS A 454 35.35 -4.31 32.10
N ALA A 455 36.11 -4.06 31.03
CA ALA A 455 36.35 -5.02 29.94
C ALA A 455 36.92 -6.39 30.41
N SER A 456 37.80 -6.39 31.42
CA SER A 456 38.32 -7.61 32.06
C SER A 456 37.22 -8.49 32.68
N ASP A 457 36.21 -7.84 33.26
CA ASP A 457 35.09 -8.49 33.93
C ASP A 457 34.10 -9.01 32.89
N VAL A 458 33.93 -8.31 31.76
CA VAL A 458 33.10 -8.76 30.63
C VAL A 458 33.65 -10.05 30.04
N SER A 459 34.96 -10.09 29.72
CA SER A 459 35.59 -11.29 29.16
C SER A 459 35.41 -12.50 30.08
N THR A 460 35.66 -12.34 31.38
CA THR A 460 35.49 -13.42 32.36
C THR A 460 34.04 -13.90 32.44
N ARG A 461 33.06 -12.97 32.47
CA ARG A 461 31.63 -13.32 32.51
C ARG A 461 31.16 -14.01 31.23
N VAL A 462 31.64 -13.57 30.06
CA VAL A 462 31.32 -14.18 28.75
C VAL A 462 31.87 -15.60 28.66
N HIS A 463 33.14 -15.82 29.03
CA HIS A 463 33.73 -17.16 29.03
C HIS A 463 32.99 -18.11 29.98
N GLY A 464 32.62 -17.63 31.18
CA GLY A 464 31.79 -18.39 32.11
C GLY A 464 30.43 -18.77 31.51
N ALA A 465 29.71 -17.82 30.91
CA ALA A 465 28.40 -18.08 30.29
C ALA A 465 28.49 -19.08 29.12
N ILE A 466 29.54 -19.01 28.29
CA ILE A 466 29.77 -19.97 27.21
C ILE A 466 30.04 -21.38 27.77
N SER A 467 30.90 -21.49 28.78
CA SER A 467 31.22 -22.79 29.40
C SER A 467 30.00 -23.43 30.04
N GLU A 468 29.13 -22.63 30.67
CA GLU A 468 27.87 -23.12 31.23
C GLU A 468 26.89 -23.63 30.16
N LEU A 469 26.78 -22.92 29.03
CA LEU A 469 25.96 -23.37 27.89
C LEU A 469 26.49 -24.68 27.27
N GLU A 470 27.79 -24.94 27.35
CA GLU A 470 28.43 -26.19 26.89
C GLU A 470 28.20 -27.34 27.87
N ASN A 471 28.25 -27.08 29.18
CA ASN A 471 28.24 -28.12 30.21
C ASN A 471 26.85 -28.51 30.73
N HIS A 472 25.86 -27.61 30.72
CA HIS A 472 24.57 -27.82 31.40
C HIS A 472 23.39 -28.14 30.47
N GLY A 473 23.63 -28.66 29.27
CA GLY A 473 22.62 -28.92 28.24
C GLY A 473 21.51 -29.95 28.56
N ARG A 474 21.35 -30.42 29.81
CA ARG A 474 20.23 -31.26 30.27
C ARG A 474 19.84 -31.12 31.76
N ASP A 475 20.74 -30.70 32.67
CA ASP A 475 20.52 -30.81 34.13
C ASP A 475 20.26 -29.49 34.90
N ALA A 476 20.25 -28.32 34.25
CA ALA A 476 20.03 -27.03 34.94
C ALA A 476 18.57 -26.73 35.33
N LEU A 477 17.61 -27.58 34.95
CA LEU A 477 16.18 -27.25 34.91
C LEU A 477 15.37 -27.48 36.20
N THR A 478 15.95 -27.97 37.30
CA THR A 478 15.13 -28.42 38.45
C THR A 478 15.24 -27.60 39.73
N ARG A 479 16.01 -26.50 39.75
CA ARG A 479 16.10 -25.68 40.97
C ARG A 479 15.79 -24.23 40.65
N VAL A 480 14.75 -23.72 41.30
CA VAL A 480 14.57 -22.29 41.58
C VAL A 480 15.83 -21.86 42.34
N ASN A 481 16.89 -21.51 41.60
CA ASN A 481 18.14 -21.10 42.18
C ASN A 481 17.97 -19.65 42.65
N GLU A 482 18.44 -19.38 43.86
CA GLU A 482 18.55 -18.02 44.40
C GLU A 482 19.68 -17.22 43.72
N ASP A 483 20.53 -17.89 42.92
CA ASP A 483 21.60 -17.28 42.14
C ASP A 483 21.07 -16.65 40.83
N PRO A 484 21.16 -15.31 40.67
CA PRO A 484 20.76 -14.63 39.45
C PRO A 484 21.46 -15.19 38.19
N LYS A 485 22.75 -15.53 38.24
CA LYS A 485 23.46 -15.99 37.04
C LYS A 485 22.85 -17.27 36.44
N LYS A 486 22.38 -18.16 37.31
CA LYS A 486 21.70 -19.40 36.91
C LYS A 486 20.29 -19.15 36.37
N ALA A 487 19.61 -18.10 36.81
CA ALA A 487 18.29 -17.73 36.27
C ALA A 487 18.37 -17.26 34.82
N LEU A 488 19.38 -16.45 34.47
CA LEU A 488 19.59 -15.95 33.11
C LEU A 488 19.98 -17.08 32.13
N LEU A 489 20.85 -17.99 32.56
CA LEU A 489 21.21 -19.18 31.80
C LEU A 489 20.05 -20.18 31.69
N GLY A 490 19.23 -20.29 32.75
CA GLY A 490 17.98 -21.05 32.74
C GLY A 490 16.99 -20.53 31.70
N ALA A 491 16.85 -19.22 31.57
CA ALA A 491 15.98 -18.62 30.54
C ALA A 491 16.47 -18.92 29.10
N ILE A 492 17.79 -18.92 28.87
CA ILE A 492 18.39 -19.35 27.59
C ILE A 492 18.14 -20.84 27.37
N GLY A 493 18.32 -21.67 28.40
CA GLY A 493 18.03 -23.10 28.37
C GLY A 493 16.57 -23.39 28.01
N GLU A 494 15.61 -22.75 28.68
CA GLU A 494 14.18 -22.87 28.39
C GLU A 494 13.85 -22.52 26.92
N LEU A 495 14.53 -21.53 26.34
CA LEU A 495 14.36 -21.17 24.93
C LEU A 495 14.95 -22.24 23.99
N ILE A 496 16.12 -22.80 24.33
CA ILE A 496 16.79 -23.87 23.57
C ILE A 496 16.01 -25.19 23.63
N ASP A 497 15.46 -25.53 24.78
CA ASP A 497 14.76 -26.81 25.02
C ASP A 497 13.33 -26.82 24.44
N GLN A 498 12.78 -25.66 24.13
CA GLN A 498 11.52 -25.53 23.38
C GLN A 498 11.70 -25.72 21.87
N SER A 499 12.91 -26.01 21.40
CA SER A 499 13.17 -26.30 19.99
C SER A 499 12.53 -27.63 19.57
N SER A 500 12.12 -27.71 18.30
CA SER A 500 11.44 -28.88 17.75
C SER A 500 12.31 -30.13 17.58
N SER A 501 13.64 -30.00 17.66
CA SER A 501 14.60 -31.10 17.49
C SER A 501 15.94 -30.84 18.20
N GLU A 502 16.71 -31.90 18.45
CA GLU A 502 18.05 -31.80 19.04
C GLU A 502 19.01 -30.97 18.16
N ASN A 503 18.87 -31.06 16.84
CA ASN A 503 19.62 -30.23 15.90
C ASN A 503 19.25 -28.74 16.05
N ALA A 504 17.97 -28.41 16.17
CA ALA A 504 17.51 -27.05 16.39
C ALA A 504 18.04 -26.48 17.73
N SER A 505 18.00 -27.28 18.81
CA SER A 505 18.61 -26.91 20.10
C SER A 505 20.11 -26.66 19.97
N HIS A 506 20.84 -27.49 19.22
CA HIS A 506 22.26 -27.29 18.96
C HIS A 506 22.52 -25.99 18.18
N CYS A 507 21.80 -25.75 17.09
CA CYS A 507 21.92 -24.52 16.30
C CYS A 507 21.65 -23.26 17.13
N LEU A 508 20.62 -23.29 17.99
CA LEU A 508 20.28 -22.16 18.85
C LEU A 508 21.38 -21.92 19.90
N ARG A 509 21.93 -23.00 20.48
CA ARG A 509 23.07 -22.91 21.41
C ARG A 509 24.30 -22.29 20.72
N GLU A 510 24.61 -22.69 19.49
CA GLU A 510 25.70 -22.08 18.73
C GLU A 510 25.44 -20.60 18.41
N ALA A 511 24.21 -20.22 18.06
CA ALA A 511 23.84 -18.83 17.80
C ALA A 511 24.05 -17.95 19.04
N TRP A 512 23.62 -18.42 20.22
CA TRP A 512 23.85 -17.72 21.49
C TRP A 512 25.33 -17.63 21.84
N LYS A 513 26.11 -18.69 21.64
CA LYS A 513 27.58 -18.65 21.84
C LYS A 513 28.25 -17.64 20.92
N GLN A 514 27.88 -17.59 19.65
CA GLN A 514 28.41 -16.60 18.71
C GLN A 514 28.06 -15.17 19.13
N TRP A 515 26.81 -14.93 19.55
CA TRP A 515 26.41 -13.62 20.06
C TRP A 515 27.19 -13.23 21.31
N LEU A 516 27.39 -14.13 22.28
CA LEU A 516 28.19 -13.89 23.48
C LEU A 516 29.66 -13.56 23.15
N ARG A 517 30.29 -14.30 22.23
CA ARG A 517 31.67 -14.04 21.78
C ARG A 517 31.82 -12.64 21.16
N SER A 518 30.75 -12.09 20.58
CA SER A 518 30.80 -10.75 19.98
C SER A 518 31.04 -9.64 21.01
N TRP A 519 30.70 -9.87 22.28
CA TRP A 519 30.96 -8.93 23.39
C TRP A 519 32.44 -8.81 23.75
N THR A 520 33.27 -9.78 23.37
CA THR A 520 34.71 -9.78 23.64
C THR A 520 35.54 -9.32 22.44
N ALA A 521 34.93 -9.12 21.27
CA ALA A 521 35.64 -9.01 19.99
C ALA A 521 36.03 -7.58 19.57
N LYS A 522 35.75 -6.52 20.35
CA LYS A 522 36.16 -5.13 20.03
C LYS A 522 36.45 -4.26 21.26
N GLU A 523 37.47 -3.40 21.15
CA GLU A 523 37.70 -2.25 22.03
C GLU A 523 36.62 -1.20 21.77
N GLY A 524 35.63 -1.12 22.67
CA GLY A 524 34.58 -0.11 22.65
C GLY A 524 33.20 -0.74 22.78
N PHE A 525 32.38 -0.20 23.69
CA PHE A 525 30.99 -0.56 23.95
C PHE A 525 30.03 -0.28 22.77
N GLU A 526 30.54 -0.21 21.54
CA GLU A 526 29.82 0.13 20.33
C GLU A 526 28.87 -1.00 19.91
N SER A 527 27.59 -0.79 20.25
CA SER A 527 26.38 -1.36 19.65
C SER A 527 26.39 -2.85 19.32
N CYS A 528 26.06 -3.69 20.31
CA CYS A 528 25.65 -5.09 20.10
C CYS A 528 24.37 -5.24 19.24
N GLY A 529 23.74 -4.14 18.80
CA GLY A 529 22.45 -4.12 18.11
C GLY A 529 22.41 -4.99 16.86
N GLY A 530 23.44 -4.95 16.01
CA GLY A 530 23.50 -5.80 14.81
C GLY A 530 23.60 -7.28 15.12
N ASN A 531 24.44 -7.65 16.08
CA ASN A 531 24.57 -9.05 16.49
C ASN A 531 23.28 -9.55 17.15
N THR A 532 22.60 -8.71 17.93
CA THR A 532 21.29 -9.05 18.51
C THR A 532 20.23 -9.23 17.43
N ALA A 533 20.21 -8.39 16.39
CA ALA A 533 19.30 -8.56 15.26
C ALA A 533 19.54 -9.91 14.54
N LEU A 534 20.79 -10.30 14.30
CA LEU A 534 21.11 -11.60 13.71
C LEU A 534 20.73 -12.77 14.63
N LEU A 535 20.92 -12.63 15.94
CA LEU A 535 20.47 -13.64 16.91
C LEU A 535 18.96 -13.82 16.85
N ILE A 536 18.19 -12.72 16.74
CA ILE A 536 16.74 -12.76 16.58
C ILE A 536 16.36 -13.46 15.27
N VAL A 537 16.95 -13.07 14.14
CA VAL A 537 16.67 -13.72 12.83
C VAL A 537 16.89 -15.23 12.93
N ARG A 538 18.05 -15.66 13.43
CA ARG A 538 18.38 -17.08 13.56
C ARG A 538 17.41 -17.80 14.50
N THR A 539 17.04 -17.17 15.60
CA THR A 539 16.10 -17.77 16.56
C THR A 539 14.71 -17.93 15.94
N VAL A 540 14.24 -16.96 15.15
CA VAL A 540 12.99 -17.04 14.40
C VAL A 540 13.03 -18.17 13.38
N GLU A 541 14.10 -18.26 12.58
CA GLU A 541 14.24 -19.31 11.57
C GLU A 541 14.41 -20.73 12.17
N ILE A 542 15.03 -20.84 13.35
CA ILE A 542 15.12 -22.11 14.07
C ILE A 542 13.74 -22.48 14.66
N ALA A 543 13.04 -21.52 15.28
CA ALA A 543 11.73 -21.74 15.87
C ALA A 543 10.66 -22.09 14.81
N SER A 544 10.82 -21.61 13.59
CA SER A 544 9.95 -21.97 12.47
C SER A 544 10.25 -23.33 11.83
N GLY A 545 11.40 -23.92 12.15
CA GLY A 545 11.88 -25.15 11.52
C GLY A 545 12.47 -24.96 10.12
N ARG A 546 12.60 -23.71 9.63
CA ARG A 546 13.19 -23.40 8.31
C ARG A 546 14.72 -23.36 8.33
N TYR A 547 15.35 -23.28 9.49
CA TYR A 547 16.81 -23.21 9.57
C TYR A 547 17.49 -24.56 9.31
N SER A 548 18.25 -24.65 8.22
CA SER A 548 19.07 -25.82 7.86
C SER A 548 20.54 -25.41 7.66
N LEU A 549 21.45 -26.01 8.43
CA LEU A 549 22.90 -25.79 8.27
C LEU A 549 23.39 -26.12 6.86
N LYS A 550 22.79 -27.13 6.21
CA LYS A 550 23.15 -27.55 4.85
C LYS A 550 22.73 -26.50 3.81
N GLU A 551 21.54 -25.93 3.93
CA GLU A 551 21.08 -24.88 3.00
C GLU A 551 21.86 -23.58 3.19
N HIS A 552 22.22 -23.27 4.44
CA HIS A 552 23.08 -22.13 4.75
C HIS A 552 24.47 -22.26 4.10
N ASP A 553 25.05 -23.47 4.09
CA ASP A 553 26.36 -23.71 3.45
C ASP A 553 26.28 -23.65 1.92
N VAL A 554 25.18 -24.10 1.31
CA VAL A 554 24.97 -24.06 -0.14
C VAL A 554 24.75 -22.62 -0.64
N ASN A 555 23.95 -21.83 0.07
CA ASN A 555 23.56 -20.47 -0.34
C ASN A 555 24.32 -19.38 0.42
N ARG A 556 25.56 -19.72 0.82
CA ARG A 556 26.35 -18.95 1.77
C ARG A 556 26.53 -17.49 1.38
N SER A 557 26.70 -17.17 0.09
CA SER A 557 26.91 -15.78 -0.35
C SER A 557 25.68 -14.90 -0.14
N GLU A 558 24.49 -15.40 -0.48
CA GLU A 558 23.23 -14.66 -0.33
C GLU A 558 22.87 -14.48 1.15
N TYR A 559 22.98 -15.54 1.95
CA TYR A 559 22.81 -15.46 3.41
C TYR A 559 23.80 -14.47 4.04
N THR A 560 25.08 -14.52 3.64
CA THR A 560 26.10 -13.60 4.16
C THR A 560 25.78 -12.15 3.82
N GLN A 561 25.24 -11.89 2.63
CA GLN A 561 24.82 -10.54 2.24
C GLN A 561 23.66 -10.03 3.10
N LEU A 562 22.62 -10.85 3.31
CA LEU A 562 21.49 -10.51 4.20
C LEU A 562 21.96 -10.28 5.64
N GLU A 563 22.78 -11.17 6.19
CA GLU A 563 23.34 -11.02 7.54
C GLU A 563 24.18 -9.74 7.67
N ARG A 564 25.03 -9.45 6.68
CA ARG A 564 25.86 -8.23 6.66
C ARG A 564 25.01 -6.97 6.67
N LEU A 565 24.00 -6.90 5.80
CA LEU A 565 23.12 -5.73 5.68
C LEU A 565 22.29 -5.54 6.95
N THR A 566 21.58 -6.58 7.42
CA THR A 566 20.77 -6.51 8.64
C THR A 566 21.61 -6.13 9.86
N SER A 567 22.80 -6.72 10.02
CA SER A 567 23.70 -6.37 11.13
C SER A 567 24.19 -4.92 11.04
N SER A 568 24.59 -4.47 9.84
CA SER A 568 25.06 -3.10 9.60
C SER A 568 23.97 -2.07 9.92
N ILE A 569 22.76 -2.27 9.38
CA ILE A 569 21.59 -1.41 9.58
C ILE A 569 21.26 -1.33 11.07
N CYS A 570 21.04 -2.48 11.72
CA CYS A 570 20.61 -2.52 13.11
C CYS A 570 21.68 -1.98 14.07
N SER A 571 22.97 -2.20 13.77
CA SER A 571 24.08 -1.60 14.53
C SER A 571 24.05 -0.07 14.48
N LYS A 572 23.92 0.50 13.27
CA LYS A 572 23.86 1.96 13.05
C LYS A 572 22.62 2.59 13.64
N LEU A 573 21.49 1.88 13.66
CA LEU A 573 20.25 2.36 14.27
C LEU A 573 20.33 2.36 15.80
N THR A 574 20.96 1.34 16.39
CA THR A 574 21.07 1.19 17.85
C THR A 574 22.16 2.07 18.47
N SER A 575 23.19 2.46 17.70
CA SER A 575 24.21 3.41 18.15
C SER A 575 23.74 4.87 18.19
N ARG A 576 22.54 5.17 17.67
CA ARG A 576 21.94 6.50 17.74
C ARG A 576 21.38 6.74 19.15
N VAL A 577 21.97 7.69 19.88
CA VAL A 577 21.45 8.12 21.19
C VAL A 577 20.09 8.83 20.99
N PRO A 578 19.05 8.54 21.79
CA PRO A 578 17.81 9.29 21.76
C PRO A 578 18.04 10.74 22.19
N VAL A 579 17.72 11.71 21.33
CA VAL A 579 17.73 13.13 21.71
C VAL A 579 16.41 13.43 22.42
N GLN A 580 16.48 13.79 23.70
CA GLN A 580 15.39 14.49 24.36
C GLN A 580 15.17 15.83 23.63
N ASN A 581 13.93 16.07 23.17
CA ASN A 581 13.46 17.24 22.42
C ASN A 581 13.77 17.27 20.92
N GLY A 582 12.90 16.61 20.14
CA GLY A 582 12.18 17.22 19.00
C GLY A 582 12.94 17.98 17.91
N GLY A 583 14.25 17.78 17.74
CA GLY A 583 15.05 18.48 16.74
C GLY A 583 16.29 17.69 16.36
N LEU A 584 16.38 17.30 15.10
CA LEU A 584 17.52 16.62 14.51
C LEU A 584 18.76 17.53 14.53
N LYS A 585 19.72 17.29 15.42
CA LYS A 585 21.13 17.51 15.08
C LYS A 585 21.74 16.17 14.70
N LYS A 586 21.36 15.72 13.49
CA LYS A 586 21.88 14.51 12.83
C LYS A 586 23.21 14.86 12.16
N SER A 587 24.13 13.91 12.11
CA SER A 587 25.02 13.83 10.95
C SER A 587 24.16 13.28 9.80
N GLU A 588 23.80 14.12 8.83
CA GLU A 588 23.00 13.75 7.65
C GLU A 588 23.54 12.48 6.96
N ASN A 589 24.86 12.29 7.00
CA ASN A 589 25.57 11.15 6.42
C ASN A 589 25.16 9.79 7.01
N SER A 590 24.85 9.70 8.32
CA SER A 590 24.48 8.41 8.96
C SER A 590 23.06 7.95 8.60
N VAL A 591 22.13 8.89 8.43
CA VAL A 591 20.75 8.58 8.03
C VAL A 591 20.69 8.18 6.56
N SER A 592 21.39 8.92 5.71
CA SER A 592 21.55 8.58 4.29
C SER A 592 22.12 7.18 4.09
N GLN A 593 23.15 6.79 4.87
CA GLN A 593 23.73 5.44 4.75
C GLN A 593 22.78 4.32 5.17
N VAL A 594 22.00 4.49 6.25
CA VAL A 594 21.03 3.46 6.66
C VAL A 594 19.91 3.33 5.64
N ASP A 595 19.43 4.44 5.07
CA ASP A 595 18.41 4.41 4.04
C ASP A 595 18.92 3.70 2.77
N LEU A 596 20.17 3.92 2.38
CA LEU A 596 20.81 3.19 1.28
C LEU A 596 20.91 1.68 1.55
N GLU A 597 21.38 1.29 2.74
CA GLU A 597 21.48 -0.13 3.11
C GLU A 597 20.09 -0.79 3.22
N MET A 598 19.06 -0.06 3.64
CA MET A 598 17.67 -0.54 3.61
C MET A 598 17.20 -0.81 2.17
N LYS A 599 17.57 0.04 1.20
CA LYS A 599 17.29 -0.22 -0.23
C LYS A 599 18.05 -1.45 -0.73
N GLU A 600 19.33 -1.61 -0.36
CA GLU A 600 20.13 -2.81 -0.69
C GLU A 600 19.53 -4.09 -0.11
N LEU A 601 19.05 -4.03 1.15
CA LEU A 601 18.38 -5.15 1.81
C LEU A 601 17.05 -5.47 1.12
N ALA A 602 16.24 -4.46 0.81
CA ALA A 602 15.00 -4.65 0.08
C ALA A 602 15.24 -5.30 -1.28
N GLN A 603 16.26 -4.86 -2.03
CA GLN A 603 16.65 -5.48 -3.29
C GLN A 603 17.07 -6.94 -3.11
N SER A 604 17.90 -7.22 -2.10
CA SER A 604 18.36 -8.57 -1.78
C SER A 604 17.22 -9.50 -1.36
N VAL A 605 16.14 -8.97 -0.79
CA VAL A 605 14.97 -9.76 -0.36
C VAL A 605 13.97 -9.96 -1.50
N LEU A 606 13.78 -8.95 -2.35
CA LEU A 606 12.74 -8.95 -3.40
C LEU A 606 13.23 -9.45 -4.76
N GLN A 607 14.53 -9.39 -5.06
CA GLN A 607 15.09 -9.80 -6.37
C GLN A 607 16.10 -10.96 -6.31
N SER A 608 16.32 -11.57 -5.14
CA SER A 608 17.25 -12.70 -5.02
C SER A 608 16.71 -13.95 -5.74
N CYS A 609 17.62 -14.81 -6.18
CA CYS A 609 17.32 -16.10 -6.80
C CYS A 609 16.54 -17.01 -5.84
N ASP A 610 15.84 -18.02 -6.36
CA ASP A 610 15.03 -19.00 -5.60
C ASP A 610 15.83 -19.91 -4.65
N SER A 611 17.08 -19.55 -4.34
CA SER A 611 17.98 -20.34 -3.52
C SER A 611 17.61 -20.30 -2.03
N ILE A 612 17.10 -19.16 -1.54
CA ILE A 612 16.61 -18.98 -0.16
C ILE A 612 15.09 -18.78 -0.18
N ASP A 613 14.41 -19.51 0.71
CA ASP A 613 12.96 -19.37 0.91
C ASP A 613 12.53 -17.90 1.10
N ARG A 614 11.41 -17.51 0.49
CA ARG A 614 10.89 -16.14 0.52
C ARG A 614 10.57 -15.70 1.94
N VAL A 615 10.03 -16.59 2.78
CA VAL A 615 9.69 -16.27 4.18
C VAL A 615 10.97 -16.03 4.97
N THR A 616 12.01 -16.83 4.75
CA THR A 616 13.33 -16.61 5.38
C THR A 616 13.93 -15.27 4.99
N ARG A 617 13.93 -14.89 3.70
CA ARG A 617 14.39 -13.56 3.27
C ARG A 617 13.58 -12.44 3.93
N GLN A 618 12.27 -12.61 4.05
CA GLN A 618 11.41 -11.65 4.72
C GLN A 618 11.69 -11.51 6.23
N THR A 619 12.13 -12.57 6.92
CA THR A 619 12.53 -12.47 8.33
C THR A 619 13.65 -11.43 8.53
N PHE A 620 14.64 -11.36 7.64
CA PHE A 620 15.70 -10.34 7.70
C PHE A 620 15.14 -8.93 7.53
N LEU A 621 14.22 -8.73 6.58
CA LEU A 621 13.59 -7.43 6.35
C LEU A 621 12.68 -7.03 7.52
N HIS A 622 11.88 -7.95 8.07
CA HIS A 622 11.03 -7.70 9.23
C HIS A 622 11.85 -7.25 10.44
N VAL A 623 12.96 -7.92 10.74
CA VAL A 623 13.84 -7.52 11.84
C VAL A 623 14.47 -6.15 11.57
N ALA A 624 14.99 -5.90 10.36
CA ALA A 624 15.55 -4.58 10.04
C ALA A 624 14.50 -3.46 10.15
N LYS A 625 13.29 -3.68 9.63
CA LYS A 625 12.17 -2.73 9.74
C LYS A 625 11.74 -2.50 11.18
N SER A 626 11.75 -3.51 12.06
CA SER A 626 11.39 -3.33 13.47
C SER A 626 12.39 -2.43 14.22
N TYR A 627 13.69 -2.55 13.90
CA TYR A 627 14.73 -1.66 14.43
C TYR A 627 14.59 -0.26 13.84
N TYR A 628 14.29 -0.14 12.54
CA TYR A 628 14.05 1.15 11.90
C TYR A 628 12.87 1.86 12.56
N TYR A 629 11.73 1.17 12.69
CA TYR A 629 10.53 1.65 13.38
C TYR A 629 10.84 2.14 14.79
N ALA A 630 11.53 1.35 15.61
CA ALA A 630 11.86 1.73 16.99
C ALA A 630 12.84 2.92 17.08
N SER A 631 13.73 3.08 16.09
CA SER A 631 14.63 4.23 16.02
C SER A 631 13.97 5.49 15.48
N TYR A 632 12.91 5.32 14.68
CA TYR A 632 12.22 6.39 13.97
C TYR A 632 11.10 7.00 14.83
N CYS A 633 10.36 6.17 15.55
CA CYS A 633 9.23 6.59 16.36
C CYS A 633 9.66 7.07 17.75
N SER A 634 8.91 8.03 18.31
CA SER A 634 9.06 8.39 19.72
C SER A 634 8.51 7.28 20.63
N THR A 635 8.88 7.35 21.91
CA THR A 635 8.33 6.44 22.94
C THR A 635 6.82 6.54 23.01
N GLU A 636 6.26 7.75 22.94
CA GLU A 636 4.83 8.02 22.99
C GLU A 636 4.10 7.43 21.78
N THR A 637 4.68 7.57 20.57
CA THR A 637 4.12 6.95 19.35
C THR A 637 4.09 5.43 19.46
N ILE A 638 5.17 4.82 19.97
CA ILE A 638 5.23 3.36 20.15
C ILE A 638 4.18 2.91 21.17
N ASP A 639 4.06 3.61 22.30
CA ASP A 639 3.09 3.25 23.34
C ASP A 639 1.64 3.42 22.84
N SER A 640 1.38 4.45 22.03
CA SER A 640 0.10 4.64 21.33
C SER A 640 -0.21 3.49 20.37
N HIS A 641 0.77 3.08 19.54
CA HIS A 641 0.59 1.95 18.63
C HIS A 641 0.37 0.63 19.38
N ILE A 642 1.09 0.39 20.49
CA ILE A 642 0.88 -0.77 21.36
C ILE A 642 -0.56 -0.80 21.87
N SER A 643 -1.05 0.34 22.39
CA SER A 643 -2.43 0.47 22.86
C SER A 643 -3.42 0.13 21.77
N LYS A 644 -3.30 0.80 20.61
CA LYS A 644 -4.25 0.68 19.50
C LYS A 644 -4.26 -0.70 18.83
N VAL A 645 -3.09 -1.33 18.70
CA VAL A 645 -2.94 -2.62 18.01
C VAL A 645 -3.27 -3.80 18.92
N LEU A 646 -2.84 -3.80 20.19
CA LEU A 646 -3.00 -4.98 21.06
C LEU A 646 -4.20 -4.91 22.00
N PHE A 647 -4.59 -3.71 22.43
CA PHE A 647 -5.48 -3.55 23.59
C PHE A 647 -6.79 -2.81 23.29
N GLU A 648 -6.83 -1.96 22.27
CA GLU A 648 -8.05 -1.30 21.82
C GLU A 648 -8.84 -2.22 20.88
N ASP A 649 -10.03 -2.64 21.31
CA ASP A 649 -10.87 -3.54 20.51
C ASP A 649 -11.32 -2.88 19.20
N VAL A 650 -11.23 -3.62 18.09
CA VAL A 650 -11.80 -3.19 16.82
C VAL A 650 -13.32 -3.32 16.90
N VAL A 651 -14.04 -2.21 16.98
CA VAL A 651 -15.52 -2.18 17.10
C VAL A 651 -16.16 -2.17 15.71
N SER A 652 -17.34 -2.80 15.57
CA SER A 652 -18.19 -2.62 14.38
C SER A 652 -19.02 -1.36 14.63
N GLU A 653 -18.91 -0.37 13.75
CA GLU A 653 -19.81 0.80 13.74
C GLU A 653 -21.24 0.41 13.38
#